data_AF-A0A3L7V1G1-F1
#
_entry.id   AF-A0A3L7V1G1-F1
#
_cell.length_a   1.000
_cell.length_b   1.000
_cell.length_c   1.000
_cell.angle_alpha   90.00
_cell.angle_beta   90.00
_cell.angle_gamma   90.00
#
_symmetry.space_group_name_H-M   'P 1'
#
loop_
_entity.id
_entity.type
_entity.pdbx_description
1 polymer ?
#
loop_
_entity_poly.entity_id
_entity_poly.type
_entity_poly.pdbx_seq_one_letter_code
_entity_poly.pdbx_strand_id
1 'polypeptide(L)'
;MKSYSKAEPKLLANFATPRCWLQDPQGTTTVTIGRIVLCLTLMLHLGQSEVFGQQKFGILKADRILFLGNSLTLHGPKAEIGWHGNWGMAASAQDKDFVHLLTAAIEARTGGRLVLEPTPIDGTKSAENVLNIANILEREYATYEAAKIRKQLDWKADIVVLQCGENVPPKGFDADVFQKSLKALLNDLKASSHPQIFVTGNILWGNPGLDEIKRKVCVEDPAHRTFVDISAYQTDIPVNGPVGHPSDVGMKLIADTLLAAISQKGQFVELSEAHIAAVNRRRRIYVNNDAGYDAVAMGPKLTAITPDEWLAARFSAFDQPGSQVDCVGWCLDEGNIAAYPSEIIPELQYPTLLRWRKEGVDIAQRIVEESHRRKLEVFWEHRLNGADREVDVNTPARHPLKDAHPDWLLEGGWWKPGLWNFAVPEVCEYKVSVLREVAERYDLDGLNLDFGRHPPYLPAGKQWEHREALTDFVRQVRLMLQTVAEKRGRPFLLSVRVADTVPGCHFDGMDVGAWVRHNLVDMIIIGTRSIQVDLAGFKQVVRGRHVKLYPCIDQHHSPDGYHAVPSPEFLRGVAANWWHQGADGIATFNFWNELPESAKVIGSSGPLFDGQSVHALAYKEIGDPKQLASLDKWFIVPRRYGGGFYDRLGNRWDDYTNLNHQLPLPKILGADPAWVEVHVADDLTDSAEQSERLELRLLFSAKSEPQQVRVKLNGLLLRDPAIKDLWSIYQLTPQQLAVGRNLVTLDDSSPQPRDKPLALEKLEIHVRYSKRSTGE
;
A
#
# COMPACT_ATOMS: atom_id res chain seq x y z
N MET A 1 -14.65 12.68 46.30
CA MET A 1 -15.34 13.90 46.78
C MET A 1 -14.32 15.03 46.90
N LYS A 2 -14.21 15.89 45.87
CA LYS A 2 -14.01 17.35 45.93
C LYS A 2 -13.89 17.85 44.48
N SER A 3 -14.72 18.84 44.19
CA SER A 3 -15.12 19.40 42.91
C SER A 3 -14.11 20.39 42.35
N TYR A 4 -13.95 20.42 41.02
CA TYR A 4 -13.60 21.65 40.31
C TYR A 4 -14.57 21.89 39.15
N SER A 5 -15.08 23.11 39.12
CA SER A 5 -16.25 23.58 38.40
C SER A 5 -15.94 23.98 36.96
N LYS A 6 -16.98 23.82 36.14
CA LYS A 6 -17.17 24.37 34.80
C LYS A 6 -16.89 25.87 34.73
N ALA A 7 -16.32 26.32 33.62
CA ALA A 7 -16.58 27.63 33.04
C ALA A 7 -16.58 27.50 31.50
N GLU A 8 -17.67 27.95 30.91
CA GLU A 8 -17.92 28.07 29.46
C GLU A 8 -18.36 29.54 29.21
N PRO A 9 -18.58 30.01 27.97
CA PRO A 9 -17.74 31.00 27.30
C PRO A 9 -18.42 32.38 27.17
N LYS A 10 -17.67 33.41 26.73
CA LYS A 10 -18.26 34.66 26.22
C LYS A 10 -17.64 35.09 24.89
N LEU A 11 -18.55 35.41 23.99
CA LEU A 11 -18.42 35.84 22.60
C LEU A 11 -18.70 37.35 22.56
N LEU A 12 -17.93 38.13 21.78
CA LEU A 12 -18.34 39.17 20.82
C LEU A 12 -17.37 40.37 20.68
N ALA A 13 -16.93 40.52 19.42
CA ALA A 13 -16.78 41.74 18.60
C ALA A 13 -15.88 42.92 19.05
N ASN A 14 -14.92 43.28 18.18
CA ASN A 14 -14.98 44.55 17.44
C ASN A 14 -13.91 44.68 16.34
N PHE A 15 -14.36 45.25 15.22
CA PHE A 15 -13.59 45.71 14.06
C PHE A 15 -12.64 46.86 14.41
N ALA A 16 -11.44 46.89 13.82
CA ALA A 16 -10.77 48.12 13.38
C ALA A 16 -9.57 47.83 12.47
N THR A 17 -9.64 48.29 11.22
CA THR A 17 -8.50 48.54 10.33
C THR A 17 -7.53 49.57 10.91
N PRO A 18 -6.26 49.61 10.44
CA PRO A 18 -5.77 50.91 10.01
C PRO A 18 -4.99 50.91 8.68
N ARG A 19 -5.07 52.10 8.07
CA ARG A 19 -4.51 52.54 6.80
C ARG A 19 -2.99 52.76 6.84
N CYS A 20 -2.38 52.45 5.70
CA CYS A 20 -1.31 53.17 4.99
C CYS A 20 -0.76 54.46 5.62
N TRP A 21 0.57 54.52 5.78
CA TRP A 21 1.39 55.72 5.52
C TRP A 21 2.76 55.30 4.97
N LEU A 22 3.05 55.79 3.76
CA LEU A 22 4.36 55.85 3.10
C LEU A 22 5.14 57.04 3.65
N GLN A 23 6.44 56.89 3.90
CA GLN A 23 7.46 57.91 3.62
C GLN A 23 8.88 57.30 3.67
N ASP A 24 9.50 57.22 2.49
CA ASP A 24 10.95 57.16 2.23
C ASP A 24 11.50 58.61 2.33
N PRO A 25 12.78 58.87 2.72
CA PRO A 25 13.83 58.92 1.68
C PRO A 25 15.26 58.56 2.13
N GLN A 26 16.01 57.98 1.18
CA GLN A 26 17.47 58.12 0.91
C GLN A 26 18.41 56.98 1.35
N GLY A 27 19.02 56.32 0.34
CA GLY A 27 20.45 55.98 0.40
C GLY A 27 20.86 54.52 0.16
N THR A 28 20.60 53.99 -1.04
CA THR A 28 21.44 53.04 -1.81
C THR A 28 22.49 52.18 -1.08
N THR A 29 22.33 50.86 -1.14
CA THR A 29 23.43 49.95 -1.54
C THR A 29 22.84 48.76 -2.32
N THR A 30 22.89 48.88 -3.64
CA THR A 30 22.65 47.81 -4.60
C THR A 30 23.91 46.94 -4.65
N VAL A 31 23.79 45.62 -4.45
CA VAL A 31 24.48 44.53 -5.18
C VAL A 31 24.17 43.20 -4.47
N THR A 32 23.77 42.20 -5.25
CA THR A 32 23.46 40.79 -4.88
C THR A 32 21.99 40.42 -4.55
N ILE A 33 21.01 40.98 -5.27
CA ILE A 33 19.67 40.34 -5.42
C ILE A 33 19.34 40.13 -6.93
N GLY A 34 20.28 40.42 -7.83
CA GLY A 34 20.09 40.31 -9.29
C GLY A 34 20.34 38.93 -9.90
N ARG A 35 20.89 37.96 -9.15
CA ARG A 35 21.22 36.62 -9.67
C ARG A 35 20.24 35.51 -9.28
N ILE A 36 19.47 35.69 -8.21
CA ILE A 36 18.49 34.68 -7.75
C ILE A 36 17.15 34.87 -8.46
N VAL A 37 16.74 36.13 -8.71
CA VAL A 37 15.48 36.41 -9.41
C VAL A 37 15.58 36.10 -10.91
N LEU A 38 16.74 36.30 -11.55
CA LEU A 38 16.90 35.97 -12.97
C LEU A 38 16.93 34.45 -13.21
N CYS A 39 17.43 33.64 -12.27
CA CYS A 39 17.36 32.17 -12.37
C CYS A 39 15.95 31.63 -12.11
N LEU A 40 15.16 32.23 -11.21
CA LEU A 40 13.76 31.83 -11.00
C LEU A 40 12.86 32.22 -12.18
N THR A 41 13.07 33.40 -12.78
CA THR A 41 12.27 33.80 -13.96
C THR A 41 12.72 33.09 -15.24
N LEU A 42 14.02 32.76 -15.41
CA LEU A 42 14.46 31.90 -16.52
C LEU A 42 14.04 30.44 -16.32
N MET A 43 13.95 29.90 -15.11
CA MET A 43 13.35 28.56 -14.91
C MET A 43 11.83 28.55 -15.15
N LEU A 44 11.14 29.66 -14.85
CA LEU A 44 9.71 29.81 -15.17
C LEU A 44 9.44 30.07 -16.67
N HIS A 45 10.41 30.56 -17.46
CA HIS A 45 10.24 30.80 -18.91
C HIS A 45 11.01 29.84 -19.83
N LEU A 46 11.98 29.06 -19.33
CA LEU A 46 12.64 27.97 -20.06
C LEU A 46 12.17 26.58 -19.61
N GLY A 47 11.31 26.51 -18.59
CA GLY A 47 10.52 25.33 -18.21
C GLY A 47 9.18 25.20 -18.93
N GLN A 48 8.81 26.16 -19.80
CA GLN A 48 7.74 26.01 -20.79
C GLN A 48 8.29 25.52 -22.13
N SER A 49 9.13 24.49 -22.09
CA SER A 49 8.97 23.47 -23.12
C SER A 49 7.79 22.63 -22.64
N GLU A 50 6.74 22.54 -23.44
CA GLU A 50 5.59 21.69 -23.16
C GLU A 50 6.08 20.28 -22.81
N VAL A 51 6.22 19.99 -21.52
CA VAL A 51 6.15 18.64 -21.02
C VAL A 51 4.67 18.28 -21.17
N PHE A 52 4.27 17.92 -22.39
CA PHE A 52 3.07 17.12 -22.58
C PHE A 52 3.32 15.82 -21.81
N GLY A 53 2.97 15.80 -20.53
CA GLY A 53 2.75 14.55 -19.83
C GLY A 53 1.76 13.75 -20.67
N GLN A 54 2.12 12.53 -21.04
CA GLN A 54 1.22 11.63 -21.77
C GLN A 54 -0.14 11.63 -21.10
N GLN A 55 -1.21 11.88 -21.84
CA GLN A 55 -2.56 11.87 -21.27
C GLN A 55 -2.88 10.43 -20.86
N LYS A 56 -3.26 10.23 -19.60
CA LYS A 56 -3.59 8.90 -19.09
C LYS A 56 -5.01 8.84 -18.55
N PHE A 57 -5.75 7.81 -18.93
CA PHE A 57 -7.01 7.43 -18.31
C PHE A 57 -6.75 6.29 -17.32
N GLY A 58 -6.58 6.65 -16.04
CA GLY A 58 -5.98 5.76 -15.06
C GLY A 58 -4.53 5.46 -15.43
N ILE A 59 -4.21 4.19 -15.72
CA ILE A 59 -2.89 3.74 -16.19
C ILE A 59 -2.77 3.72 -17.72
N LEU A 60 -3.88 3.81 -18.45
CA LEU A 60 -3.87 3.67 -19.92
C LEU A 60 -3.41 4.96 -20.56
N LYS A 61 -2.48 4.85 -21.51
CA LYS A 61 -2.20 5.96 -22.43
C LYS A 61 -3.47 6.26 -23.24
N ALA A 62 -3.81 7.53 -23.34
CA ALA A 62 -5.05 8.02 -23.92
C ALA A 62 -4.81 9.30 -24.72
N ASP A 63 -3.77 9.32 -25.57
CA ASP A 63 -3.52 10.47 -26.46
C ASP A 63 -4.37 10.36 -27.72
N ARG A 64 -4.49 9.14 -28.29
CA ARG A 64 -5.23 8.87 -29.53
C ARG A 64 -6.18 7.70 -29.38
N ILE A 65 -7.44 7.93 -29.79
CA ILE A 65 -8.47 6.88 -29.88
C ILE A 65 -8.81 6.58 -31.35
N LEU A 66 -9.11 5.32 -31.64
CA LEU A 66 -9.59 4.85 -32.94
C LEU A 66 -10.89 4.08 -32.77
N PHE A 67 -11.91 4.44 -33.55
CA PHE A 67 -13.17 3.74 -33.61
C PHE A 67 -13.29 3.00 -34.95
N LEU A 68 -13.40 1.68 -34.87
CA LEU A 68 -13.70 0.83 -36.01
C LEU A 68 -15.05 0.18 -35.77
N GLY A 69 -16.02 0.41 -36.64
CA GLY A 69 -17.27 -0.32 -36.50
C GLY A 69 -18.24 -0.19 -37.64
N ASN A 70 -19.54 -0.38 -37.42
CA ASN A 70 -20.51 -0.35 -38.52
C ASN A 70 -21.36 0.92 -38.51
N SER A 71 -22.61 0.86 -38.98
CA SER A 71 -23.51 2.02 -39.02
C SER A 71 -23.77 2.62 -37.63
N LEU A 72 -23.61 1.86 -36.55
CA LEU A 72 -23.66 2.40 -35.19
C LEU A 72 -22.49 3.33 -34.89
N THR A 73 -21.32 3.08 -35.50
CA THR A 73 -20.09 3.86 -35.31
C THR A 73 -20.04 5.06 -36.24
N LEU A 74 -20.30 4.87 -37.54
CA LEU A 74 -20.30 5.95 -38.53
C LEU A 74 -21.14 5.57 -39.75
N HIS A 75 -22.07 6.42 -40.16
CA HIS A 75 -22.76 6.27 -41.43
C HIS A 75 -23.05 7.64 -42.06
N GLY A 76 -22.66 7.80 -43.34
CA GLY A 76 -22.91 9.03 -44.09
C GLY A 76 -24.38 9.24 -44.44
N PRO A 77 -24.76 10.44 -44.90
CA PRO A 77 -26.16 10.75 -45.21
C PRO A 77 -26.75 9.80 -46.25
N LYS A 78 -27.96 9.30 -45.99
CA LYS A 78 -28.74 8.44 -46.89
C LYS A 78 -30.23 8.77 -46.78
N ALA A 79 -30.66 9.76 -47.55
CA ALA A 79 -32.02 10.29 -47.52
C ALA A 79 -33.10 9.22 -47.79
N GLU A 80 -32.77 8.18 -48.58
CA GLU A 80 -33.66 7.05 -48.90
C GLU A 80 -34.17 6.29 -47.67
N ILE A 81 -33.41 6.30 -46.58
CA ILE A 81 -33.76 5.65 -45.31
C ILE A 81 -34.08 6.66 -44.21
N GLY A 82 -34.27 7.94 -44.58
CA GLY A 82 -34.52 9.04 -43.65
C GLY A 82 -33.30 9.44 -42.81
N TRP A 83 -32.08 9.06 -43.21
CA TRP A 83 -30.86 9.40 -42.49
C TRP A 83 -30.14 10.58 -43.15
N HIS A 84 -29.90 11.65 -42.39
CA HIS A 84 -29.25 12.86 -42.90
C HIS A 84 -27.93 13.19 -42.17
N GLY A 85 -27.56 12.43 -41.15
CA GLY A 85 -26.34 12.65 -40.38
C GLY A 85 -25.10 12.03 -41.00
N ASN A 86 -23.93 12.41 -40.46
CA ASN A 86 -22.64 11.77 -40.72
C ASN A 86 -21.95 11.38 -39.41
N TRP A 87 -22.63 10.53 -38.65
CA TRP A 87 -22.23 10.03 -37.33
C TRP A 87 -22.92 8.68 -37.10
N GLY A 88 -22.90 8.12 -35.89
CA GLY A 88 -23.60 6.87 -35.59
C GLY A 88 -25.11 6.95 -35.87
N MET A 89 -25.64 6.07 -36.74
CA MET A 89 -27.01 6.14 -37.31
C MET A 89 -28.16 6.19 -36.28
N ALA A 90 -27.86 5.78 -35.05
CA ALA A 90 -28.83 5.62 -33.99
C ALA A 90 -29.09 6.91 -33.18
N ALA A 91 -28.17 7.88 -33.25
CA ALA A 91 -28.22 9.12 -32.49
C ALA A 91 -28.93 10.25 -33.25
N SER A 92 -29.71 11.06 -32.54
CA SER A 92 -30.39 12.24 -33.07
C SER A 92 -29.45 13.39 -33.45
N ALA A 93 -28.23 13.40 -32.89
CA ALA A 93 -27.19 14.38 -33.16
C ALA A 93 -25.80 13.77 -32.95
N GLN A 94 -24.77 14.37 -33.55
CA GLN A 94 -23.39 13.88 -33.49
C GLN A 94 -22.86 13.73 -32.06
N ASP A 95 -23.10 14.73 -31.21
CA ASP A 95 -22.69 14.77 -29.80
C ASP A 95 -23.42 13.75 -28.90
N LYS A 96 -24.40 13.03 -29.46
CA LYS A 96 -25.17 12.00 -28.76
C LYS A 96 -24.88 10.58 -29.23
N ASP A 97 -24.02 10.39 -30.23
CA ASP A 97 -23.58 9.05 -30.58
C ASP A 97 -22.57 8.53 -29.56
N PHE A 98 -22.36 7.20 -29.53
CA PHE A 98 -21.49 6.62 -28.52
C PHE A 98 -20.01 7.00 -28.72
N VAL A 99 -19.61 7.35 -29.94
CA VAL A 99 -18.23 7.76 -30.27
C VAL A 99 -17.91 9.07 -29.56
N HIS A 100 -18.75 10.08 -29.75
CA HIS A 100 -18.55 11.42 -29.18
C HIS A 100 -18.84 11.44 -27.68
N LEU A 101 -19.85 10.71 -27.20
CA LEU A 101 -20.12 10.57 -25.77
C LEU A 101 -18.96 9.91 -25.02
N LEU A 102 -18.38 8.84 -25.57
CA LEU A 102 -17.24 8.18 -24.95
C LEU A 102 -16.00 9.07 -24.96
N THR A 103 -15.70 9.72 -26.09
CA THR A 103 -14.58 10.67 -26.19
C THR A 103 -14.72 11.78 -25.15
N ALA A 104 -15.88 12.44 -25.07
CA ALA A 104 -16.12 13.51 -24.10
C ALA A 104 -15.99 13.02 -22.65
N ALA A 105 -16.45 11.79 -22.36
CA ALA A 105 -16.33 11.21 -21.03
C ALA A 105 -14.88 10.85 -20.65
N ILE A 106 -14.06 10.43 -21.62
CA ILE A 106 -12.62 10.21 -21.42
C ILE A 106 -11.91 11.55 -21.18
N GLU A 107 -12.15 12.55 -22.03
CA GLU A 107 -11.58 13.90 -21.89
C GLU A 107 -11.90 14.53 -20.52
N ALA A 108 -13.15 14.40 -20.06
CA ALA A 108 -13.57 14.91 -18.77
C ALA A 108 -12.81 14.27 -17.59
N ARG A 109 -12.26 13.06 -17.74
CA ARG A 109 -11.49 12.37 -16.69
C ARG A 109 -9.99 12.51 -16.81
N THR A 110 -9.44 12.75 -18.00
CA THR A 110 -7.99 12.91 -18.20
C THR A 110 -7.52 14.36 -18.03
N GLY A 111 -8.44 15.34 -17.99
CA GLY A 111 -8.08 16.77 -17.91
C GLY A 111 -7.38 17.31 -19.16
N GLY A 112 -7.26 16.48 -20.21
CA GLY A 112 -6.60 16.77 -21.48
C GLY A 112 -7.46 16.38 -22.67
N ARG A 113 -7.09 16.87 -23.85
CA ARG A 113 -7.81 16.63 -25.11
C ARG A 113 -7.39 15.30 -25.75
N LEU A 114 -8.24 14.28 -25.63
CA LEU A 114 -8.15 13.04 -26.40
C LEU A 114 -8.28 13.42 -27.88
N VAL A 115 -7.28 13.11 -28.70
CA VAL A 115 -7.33 13.55 -30.10
C VAL A 115 -8.35 12.71 -30.87
N LEU A 116 -9.50 13.31 -31.16
CA LEU A 116 -10.48 12.84 -32.14
C LEU A 116 -10.51 13.84 -33.30
N GLU A 117 -10.14 13.41 -34.53
CA GLU A 117 -10.33 14.29 -35.69
C GLU A 117 -11.84 14.56 -35.89
N PRO A 118 -12.25 15.83 -36.09
CA PRO A 118 -13.65 16.14 -36.33
C PRO A 118 -14.13 15.45 -37.60
N THR A 119 -15.18 14.64 -37.48
CA THR A 119 -15.91 14.13 -38.65
C THR A 119 -16.88 15.22 -39.12
N PRO A 120 -16.75 15.77 -40.35
CA PRO A 120 -17.65 16.81 -40.83
C PRO A 120 -19.09 16.32 -40.90
N ILE A 121 -20.02 17.13 -40.40
CA ILE A 121 -21.46 16.83 -40.39
C ILE A 121 -22.01 16.57 -41.80
N ASP A 122 -21.42 17.21 -42.81
CA ASP A 122 -21.83 17.13 -44.21
C ASP A 122 -21.20 15.96 -45.00
N GLY A 123 -20.28 15.20 -44.39
CA GLY A 123 -19.60 14.08 -45.05
C GLY A 123 -18.53 14.46 -46.07
N THR A 124 -18.08 15.72 -46.10
CA THR A 124 -17.13 16.21 -47.11
C THR A 124 -15.68 15.70 -46.94
N LYS A 125 -15.32 15.17 -45.77
CA LYS A 125 -14.00 14.59 -45.47
C LYS A 125 -14.14 13.34 -44.60
N SER A 126 -13.37 12.28 -44.90
CA SER A 126 -13.24 11.12 -44.02
C SER A 126 -12.27 11.44 -42.87
N ALA A 127 -12.70 11.24 -41.62
CA ALA A 127 -11.81 11.26 -40.46
C ALA A 127 -10.96 9.98 -40.43
N GLU A 128 -9.67 10.07 -40.11
CA GLU A 128 -8.78 8.90 -40.17
C GLU A 128 -8.99 7.93 -38.98
N ASN A 129 -9.65 8.39 -37.93
CA ASN A 129 -9.79 7.76 -36.63
C ASN A 129 -11.21 7.24 -36.31
N VAL A 130 -12.18 7.40 -37.22
CA VAL A 130 -13.52 6.81 -37.12
C VAL A 130 -13.86 6.20 -38.48
N LEU A 131 -13.92 4.86 -38.56
CA LEU A 131 -14.11 4.14 -39.82
C LEU A 131 -15.27 3.15 -39.73
N ASN A 132 -16.13 3.19 -40.76
CA ASN A 132 -17.09 2.12 -41.00
C ASN A 132 -16.40 0.92 -41.69
N ILE A 133 -16.29 -0.21 -41.00
CA ILE A 133 -15.65 -1.45 -41.44
C ILE A 133 -16.65 -2.53 -41.87
N ALA A 134 -17.92 -2.21 -42.09
CA ALA A 134 -18.93 -3.21 -42.44
C ALA A 134 -18.61 -3.97 -43.75
N ASN A 135 -18.00 -3.30 -44.72
CA ASN A 135 -17.51 -3.92 -45.96
C ASN A 135 -16.04 -4.37 -45.88
N ILE A 136 -15.44 -4.38 -44.70
CA ILE A 136 -14.05 -4.82 -44.48
C ILE A 136 -14.02 -6.10 -43.63
N LEU A 137 -14.74 -6.08 -42.50
CA LEU A 137 -14.71 -7.16 -41.50
C LEU A 137 -16.06 -7.83 -41.27
N GLU A 138 -17.19 -7.29 -41.72
CA GLU A 138 -18.49 -7.95 -41.52
C GLU A 138 -18.99 -8.67 -42.77
N ARG A 139 -19.11 -7.96 -43.90
CA ARG A 139 -19.58 -8.54 -45.17
C ARG A 139 -18.48 -9.23 -45.95
N GLU A 140 -17.24 -8.75 -45.82
CA GLU A 140 -16.08 -9.21 -46.60
C GLU A 140 -14.97 -9.85 -45.75
N TYR A 141 -15.32 -10.35 -44.55
CA TYR A 141 -14.35 -10.87 -43.57
C TYR A 141 -13.36 -11.88 -44.18
N ALA A 142 -13.81 -12.75 -45.08
CA ALA A 142 -12.97 -13.76 -45.75
C ALA A 142 -11.83 -13.17 -46.60
N THR A 143 -11.88 -11.88 -46.93
CA THR A 143 -10.89 -11.15 -47.72
C THR A 143 -10.25 -10.01 -46.94
N TYR A 144 -10.29 -10.05 -45.60
CA TYR A 144 -9.62 -9.06 -44.77
C TYR A 144 -8.10 -9.05 -45.03
N GLU A 145 -7.55 -7.86 -45.20
CA GLU A 145 -6.11 -7.60 -45.26
C GLU A 145 -5.79 -6.22 -44.67
N ALA A 146 -4.62 -6.10 -44.04
CA ALA A 146 -4.19 -4.86 -43.36
C ALA A 146 -4.20 -3.62 -44.26
N ALA A 147 -3.99 -3.79 -45.57
CA ALA A 147 -4.01 -2.70 -46.55
C ALA A 147 -5.37 -1.96 -46.57
N LYS A 148 -6.48 -2.64 -46.29
CA LYS A 148 -7.83 -2.04 -46.25
C LYS A 148 -8.01 -1.01 -45.12
N ILE A 149 -7.17 -1.03 -44.09
CA ILE A 149 -7.22 -0.12 -42.94
C ILE A 149 -5.88 0.59 -42.67
N ARG A 150 -5.03 0.72 -43.70
CA ARG A 150 -3.66 1.22 -43.50
C ARG A 150 -3.60 2.59 -42.83
N LYS A 151 -4.50 3.51 -43.18
CA LYS A 151 -4.59 4.84 -42.53
C LYS A 151 -4.87 4.73 -41.04
N GLN A 152 -5.73 3.79 -40.64
CA GLN A 152 -6.08 3.55 -39.24
C GLN A 152 -4.92 2.91 -38.47
N LEU A 153 -4.08 2.10 -39.12
CA LEU A 153 -2.84 1.58 -38.52
C LEU A 153 -1.77 2.69 -38.38
N ASP A 154 -1.71 3.60 -39.34
CA ASP A 154 -0.80 4.75 -39.33
C ASP A 154 -1.24 5.85 -38.34
N TRP A 155 -2.51 5.82 -37.89
CA TRP A 155 -3.02 6.66 -36.79
C TRP A 155 -2.34 6.39 -35.45
N LYS A 156 -1.85 5.15 -35.24
CA LYS A 156 -1.11 4.73 -34.03
C LYS A 156 -1.90 4.99 -32.72
N ALA A 157 -3.15 4.54 -32.67
CA ALA A 157 -4.00 4.67 -31.49
C ALA A 157 -3.40 4.05 -30.23
N ASP A 158 -3.76 4.60 -29.07
CA ASP A 158 -3.52 4.03 -27.76
C ASP A 158 -4.76 3.28 -27.24
N ILE A 159 -5.96 3.72 -27.65
CA ILE A 159 -7.25 3.05 -27.37
C ILE A 159 -7.94 2.76 -28.69
N VAL A 160 -8.42 1.53 -28.88
CA VAL A 160 -9.24 1.12 -30.03
C VAL A 160 -10.58 0.59 -29.54
N VAL A 161 -11.67 1.10 -30.09
CA VAL A 161 -13.02 0.53 -29.91
C VAL A 161 -13.41 -0.16 -31.21
N LEU A 162 -13.69 -1.47 -31.13
CA LEU A 162 -14.13 -2.30 -32.25
C LEU A 162 -15.59 -2.72 -32.02
N GLN A 163 -16.51 -2.06 -32.73
CA GLN A 163 -17.94 -2.34 -32.69
C GLN A 163 -18.35 -3.03 -34.00
N CYS A 164 -18.55 -4.35 -34.00
CA CYS A 164 -18.86 -5.08 -35.23
C CYS A 164 -19.69 -6.34 -34.96
N GLY A 165 -20.32 -6.87 -36.00
CA GLY A 165 -21.00 -8.16 -36.02
C GLY A 165 -22.43 -8.12 -36.56
N GLU A 166 -23.08 -6.96 -36.55
CA GLU A 166 -24.46 -6.76 -36.99
C GLU A 166 -24.67 -6.91 -38.50
N ASN A 167 -23.62 -6.75 -39.31
CA ASN A 167 -23.71 -6.89 -40.77
C ASN A 167 -23.09 -8.18 -41.32
N VAL A 168 -22.74 -9.15 -40.46
CA VAL A 168 -22.24 -10.46 -40.90
C VAL A 168 -23.37 -11.21 -41.63
N PRO A 169 -23.18 -11.60 -42.91
CA PRO A 169 -24.22 -12.28 -43.68
C PRO A 169 -24.55 -13.65 -43.07
N PRO A 170 -25.81 -13.95 -42.73
CA PRO A 170 -26.17 -15.25 -42.15
C PRO A 170 -26.00 -16.39 -43.17
N LYS A 171 -26.21 -16.11 -44.45
CA LYS A 171 -26.03 -17.06 -45.53
C LYS A 171 -24.55 -17.14 -45.92
N GLY A 172 -23.95 -18.31 -45.79
CA GLY A 172 -22.53 -18.52 -46.10
C GLY A 172 -21.57 -18.00 -45.02
N PHE A 173 -22.06 -17.82 -43.79
CA PHE A 173 -21.21 -17.51 -42.64
C PHE A 173 -20.29 -18.70 -42.31
N ASP A 174 -19.00 -18.43 -42.26
CA ASP A 174 -17.96 -19.37 -41.84
C ASP A 174 -17.31 -18.82 -40.56
N ALA A 175 -17.59 -19.50 -39.45
CA ALA A 175 -17.14 -19.09 -38.12
C ALA A 175 -15.61 -19.11 -37.98
N ASP A 176 -14.94 -20.09 -38.57
CA ASP A 176 -13.49 -20.26 -38.48
C ASP A 176 -12.78 -19.18 -39.29
N VAL A 177 -13.28 -18.89 -40.49
CA VAL A 177 -12.75 -17.82 -41.34
C VAL A 177 -12.98 -16.45 -40.70
N PHE A 178 -14.15 -16.22 -40.09
CA PHE A 178 -14.40 -14.98 -39.35
C PHE A 178 -13.48 -14.84 -38.13
N GLN A 179 -13.34 -15.89 -37.30
CA GLN A 179 -12.44 -15.89 -36.15
C GLN A 179 -11.00 -15.57 -36.56
N LYS A 180 -10.51 -16.21 -37.65
CA LYS A 180 -9.17 -15.97 -38.19
C LYS A 180 -8.99 -14.51 -38.63
N SER A 181 -10.00 -13.95 -39.30
CA SER A 181 -9.95 -12.59 -39.84
C SER A 181 -10.03 -11.53 -38.75
N LEU A 182 -10.89 -11.73 -37.76
CA LEU A 182 -10.95 -10.89 -36.56
C LEU A 182 -9.60 -10.91 -35.81
N LYS A 183 -9.01 -12.09 -35.62
CA LYS A 183 -7.70 -12.23 -34.98
C LYS A 183 -6.60 -11.52 -35.78
N ALA A 184 -6.61 -11.61 -37.11
CA ALA A 184 -5.66 -10.90 -37.95
C ALA A 184 -5.77 -9.38 -37.76
N LEU A 185 -6.98 -8.82 -37.80
CA LEU A 185 -7.22 -7.40 -37.52
C LEU A 185 -6.69 -6.96 -36.16
N LEU A 186 -7.01 -7.71 -35.09
CA LEU A 186 -6.56 -7.36 -33.74
C LEU A 186 -5.03 -7.47 -33.58
N ASN A 187 -4.38 -8.38 -34.31
CA ASN A 187 -2.93 -8.48 -34.35
C ASN A 187 -2.30 -7.30 -35.11
N ASP A 188 -2.87 -6.89 -36.25
CA ASP A 188 -2.38 -5.74 -37.03
C ASP A 188 -2.45 -4.44 -36.22
N LEU A 189 -3.56 -4.22 -35.51
CA LEU A 189 -3.75 -3.10 -34.59
C LEU A 189 -2.74 -3.14 -33.43
N LYS A 190 -2.48 -4.33 -32.86
CA LYS A 190 -1.46 -4.48 -31.82
C LYS A 190 -0.06 -4.14 -32.34
N ALA A 191 0.29 -4.67 -33.51
CA ALA A 191 1.59 -4.43 -34.13
C ALA A 191 1.79 -2.96 -34.54
N SER A 192 0.72 -2.20 -34.80
CA SER A 192 0.87 -0.80 -35.19
C SER A 192 1.37 0.09 -34.05
N SER A 193 0.81 -0.04 -32.85
CA SER A 193 1.07 0.91 -31.74
C SER A 193 0.86 0.33 -30.33
N HIS A 194 0.64 -0.98 -30.18
CA HIS A 194 0.30 -1.61 -28.90
C HIS A 194 -0.92 -0.99 -28.16
N PRO A 195 -2.06 -0.72 -28.82
CA PRO A 195 -3.24 -0.17 -28.16
C PRO A 195 -3.92 -1.14 -27.19
N GLN A 196 -4.73 -0.58 -26.30
CA GLN A 196 -5.81 -1.29 -25.63
C GLN A 196 -7.05 -1.35 -26.52
N ILE A 197 -7.52 -2.56 -26.81
CA ILE A 197 -8.59 -2.83 -27.77
C ILE A 197 -9.83 -3.35 -27.04
N PHE A 198 -10.94 -2.63 -27.20
CA PHE A 198 -12.24 -2.95 -26.62
C PHE A 198 -13.19 -3.43 -27.72
N VAL A 199 -13.49 -4.73 -27.73
CA VAL A 199 -14.35 -5.36 -28.74
C VAL A 199 -15.74 -5.53 -28.15
N THR A 200 -16.76 -4.96 -28.78
CA THR A 200 -18.12 -5.01 -28.23
C THR A 200 -18.88 -6.27 -28.64
N GLY A 201 -19.82 -6.69 -27.79
CA GLY A 201 -20.89 -7.60 -28.17
C GLY A 201 -21.82 -7.01 -29.24
N ASN A 202 -22.66 -7.87 -29.83
CA ASN A 202 -23.70 -7.45 -30.77
C ASN A 202 -24.85 -6.75 -30.04
N ILE A 203 -25.37 -5.68 -30.65
CA ILE A 203 -26.61 -5.03 -30.16
C ILE A 203 -27.78 -5.34 -31.08
N LEU A 204 -27.61 -5.11 -32.38
CA LEU A 204 -28.70 -5.34 -33.33
C LEU A 204 -28.77 -6.82 -33.68
N TRP A 205 -29.99 -7.37 -33.65
CA TRP A 205 -30.31 -8.73 -34.08
C TRP A 205 -29.56 -9.86 -33.36
N GLY A 206 -29.01 -9.61 -32.16
CA GLY A 206 -28.43 -10.57 -31.21
C GLY A 206 -27.79 -11.84 -31.78
N ASN A 207 -26.46 -11.94 -31.73
CA ASN A 207 -25.75 -13.11 -32.26
C ASN A 207 -24.80 -13.74 -31.22
N PRO A 208 -25.32 -14.59 -30.31
CA PRO A 208 -24.51 -15.20 -29.25
C PRO A 208 -23.33 -16.04 -29.77
N GLY A 209 -23.49 -16.68 -30.94
CA GLY A 209 -22.42 -17.46 -31.57
C GLY A 209 -21.25 -16.59 -32.00
N LEU A 210 -21.53 -15.42 -32.58
CA LEU A 210 -20.50 -14.45 -32.97
C LEU A 210 -19.85 -13.79 -31.76
N ASP A 211 -20.62 -13.47 -30.73
CA ASP A 211 -20.09 -12.90 -29.49
C ASP A 211 -19.17 -13.88 -28.75
N GLU A 212 -19.46 -15.19 -28.79
CA GLU A 212 -18.55 -16.21 -28.26
C GLU A 212 -17.22 -16.27 -29.04
N ILE A 213 -17.25 -16.10 -30.36
CA ILE A 213 -16.02 -16.00 -31.16
C ILE A 213 -15.20 -14.78 -30.73
N LYS A 214 -15.82 -13.60 -30.60
CA LYS A 214 -15.13 -12.39 -30.13
C LYS A 214 -14.53 -12.58 -28.74
N ARG A 215 -15.30 -13.17 -27.81
CA ARG A 215 -14.85 -13.48 -26.45
C ARG A 215 -13.61 -14.37 -26.47
N LYS A 216 -13.63 -15.45 -27.27
CA LYS A 216 -12.48 -16.36 -27.46
C LYS A 216 -11.24 -15.62 -27.98
N VAL A 217 -11.37 -14.77 -29.00
CA VAL A 217 -10.22 -14.04 -29.55
C VAL A 217 -9.67 -13.01 -28.55
N CYS A 218 -10.52 -12.38 -27.73
CA CYS A 218 -10.08 -11.45 -26.70
C CYS A 218 -9.28 -12.15 -25.58
N VAL A 219 -9.72 -13.32 -25.11
CA VAL A 219 -9.01 -14.04 -24.02
C VAL A 219 -7.67 -14.65 -24.44
N GLU A 220 -7.36 -14.69 -25.73
CA GLU A 220 -6.02 -15.07 -26.21
C GLU A 220 -4.94 -14.00 -25.90
N ASP A 221 -5.33 -12.75 -25.67
CA ASP A 221 -4.42 -11.65 -25.34
C ASP A 221 -5.11 -10.65 -24.38
N PRO A 222 -5.43 -11.09 -23.15
CA PRO A 222 -6.20 -10.29 -22.19
C PRO A 222 -5.41 -9.06 -21.71
N ALA A 223 -4.11 -8.99 -21.99
CA ALA A 223 -3.27 -7.84 -21.73
C ALA A 223 -3.65 -6.63 -22.60
N HIS A 224 -4.12 -6.86 -23.83
CA HIS A 224 -4.47 -5.79 -24.76
C HIS A 224 -5.93 -5.83 -25.21
N ARG A 225 -6.65 -6.95 -25.03
CA ARG A 225 -8.00 -7.15 -25.57
C ARG A 225 -9.02 -7.32 -24.46
N THR A 226 -10.09 -6.54 -24.53
CA THR A 226 -11.23 -6.63 -23.62
C THR A 226 -12.49 -6.84 -24.42
N PHE A 227 -13.21 -7.94 -24.17
CA PHE A 227 -14.58 -8.09 -24.67
C PHE A 227 -15.53 -7.30 -23.77
N VAL A 228 -16.31 -6.40 -24.35
CA VAL A 228 -17.26 -5.55 -23.64
C VAL A 228 -18.66 -6.06 -23.93
N ASP A 229 -19.25 -6.72 -22.93
CA ASP A 229 -20.56 -7.34 -23.07
C ASP A 229 -21.66 -6.28 -23.01
N ILE A 230 -22.30 -6.05 -24.16
CA ILE A 230 -23.42 -5.13 -24.34
C ILE A 230 -24.66 -5.85 -24.91
N SER A 231 -24.62 -7.18 -24.93
CA SER A 231 -25.66 -8.03 -25.55
C SER A 231 -27.02 -7.92 -24.86
N ALA A 232 -27.01 -7.69 -23.54
CA ALA A 232 -28.23 -7.48 -22.75
C ALA A 232 -29.07 -6.30 -23.25
N TYR A 233 -28.47 -5.33 -23.93
CA TYR A 233 -29.17 -4.14 -24.38
C TYR A 233 -30.05 -4.35 -25.61
N GLN A 234 -29.96 -5.53 -26.24
CA GLN A 234 -30.84 -5.92 -27.35
C GLN A 234 -32.33 -5.85 -26.97
N THR A 235 -32.68 -6.23 -25.74
CA THR A 235 -34.08 -6.29 -25.28
C THR A 235 -34.53 -5.03 -24.55
N ASP A 236 -33.58 -4.24 -24.03
CA ASP A 236 -33.85 -3.22 -23.01
C ASP A 236 -33.82 -1.79 -23.56
N ILE A 237 -33.36 -1.59 -24.81
CA ILE A 237 -33.29 -0.28 -25.45
C ILE A 237 -34.52 -0.03 -26.34
N PRO A 238 -35.26 1.07 -26.14
CA PRO A 238 -36.25 1.54 -27.09
C PRO A 238 -35.62 1.82 -28.47
N VAL A 239 -36.11 1.09 -29.47
CA VAL A 239 -35.67 1.17 -30.85
C VAL A 239 -36.46 2.27 -31.57
N ASN A 240 -35.83 3.41 -31.82
CA ASN A 240 -36.47 4.56 -32.48
C ASN A 240 -35.59 5.22 -33.56
N GLY A 241 -34.40 4.68 -33.83
CA GLY A 241 -33.53 5.17 -34.91
C GLY A 241 -33.95 4.65 -36.29
N PRO A 242 -33.43 5.23 -37.39
CA PRO A 242 -33.63 4.71 -38.75
C PRO A 242 -33.34 3.22 -38.80
N VAL A 243 -34.19 2.43 -39.46
CA VAL A 243 -33.98 0.97 -39.65
C VAL A 243 -33.88 0.17 -38.34
N GLY A 244 -34.46 0.67 -37.25
CA GLY A 244 -34.49 -0.07 -35.99
C GLY A 244 -33.21 0.00 -35.15
N HIS A 245 -32.47 1.11 -35.26
CA HIS A 245 -31.25 1.35 -34.48
C HIS A 245 -31.56 1.85 -33.03
N PRO A 246 -30.63 1.63 -32.07
CA PRO A 246 -30.79 2.05 -30.67
C PRO A 246 -30.87 3.58 -30.55
N SER A 247 -31.91 4.15 -29.95
CA SER A 247 -32.03 5.62 -29.79
C SER A 247 -30.84 6.27 -29.04
N ASP A 248 -30.85 7.60 -28.84
CA ASP A 248 -29.90 8.34 -27.98
C ASP A 248 -29.61 7.62 -26.64
N VAL A 249 -30.64 7.01 -26.04
CA VAL A 249 -30.54 6.24 -24.80
C VAL A 249 -29.59 5.04 -24.95
N GLY A 250 -29.72 4.31 -26.05
CA GLY A 250 -28.87 3.16 -26.33
C GLY A 250 -27.44 3.55 -26.66
N MET A 251 -27.25 4.63 -27.43
CA MET A 251 -25.90 5.17 -27.69
C MET A 251 -25.19 5.56 -26.40
N LYS A 252 -25.91 6.18 -25.45
CA LYS A 252 -25.37 6.50 -24.14
C LYS A 252 -24.99 5.25 -23.34
N LEU A 253 -25.84 4.22 -23.32
CA LEU A 253 -25.53 2.96 -22.62
C LEU A 253 -24.27 2.27 -23.17
N ILE A 254 -24.09 2.27 -24.49
CA ILE A 254 -22.86 1.76 -25.12
C ILE A 254 -21.64 2.53 -24.62
N ALA A 255 -21.70 3.87 -24.65
CA ALA A 255 -20.62 4.73 -24.20
C ALA A 255 -20.30 4.54 -22.71
N ASP A 256 -21.32 4.50 -21.83
CA ASP A 256 -21.15 4.31 -20.39
C ASP A 256 -20.49 2.95 -20.08
N THR A 257 -20.88 1.89 -20.78
CA THR A 257 -20.35 0.53 -20.57
C THR A 257 -18.93 0.38 -21.11
N LEU A 258 -18.63 0.99 -22.25
CA LEU A 258 -17.26 1.10 -22.75
C LEU A 258 -16.39 1.89 -21.77
N LEU A 259 -16.88 3.03 -21.25
CA LEU A 259 -16.15 3.83 -20.28
C LEU A 259 -15.87 3.04 -19.00
N ALA A 260 -16.82 2.24 -18.51
CA ALA A 260 -16.63 1.37 -17.36
C ALA A 260 -15.54 0.31 -17.63
N ALA A 261 -15.55 -0.33 -18.80
CA ALA A 261 -14.53 -1.31 -19.18
C ALA A 261 -13.14 -0.67 -19.32
N ILE A 262 -13.06 0.50 -19.96
CA ILE A 262 -11.83 1.29 -20.09
C ILE A 262 -11.31 1.71 -18.71
N SER A 263 -12.20 2.10 -17.79
CA SER A 263 -11.85 2.45 -16.41
C SER A 263 -11.28 1.28 -15.65
N GLN A 264 -11.93 0.12 -15.75
CA GLN A 264 -11.45 -1.09 -15.10
C GLN A 264 -10.08 -1.52 -15.62
N LYS A 265 -9.90 -1.49 -16.95
CA LYS A 265 -8.62 -1.82 -17.57
C LYS A 265 -7.53 -0.81 -17.17
N GLY A 266 -7.89 0.47 -17.07
CA GLY A 266 -7.02 1.54 -16.59
C GLY A 266 -6.74 1.54 -15.10
N GLN A 267 -7.25 0.60 -14.32
CA GLN A 267 -6.87 0.47 -12.91
C GLN A 267 -5.79 -0.59 -12.67
N PHE A 268 -5.58 -1.55 -13.57
CA PHE A 268 -4.76 -2.73 -13.33
C PHE A 268 -3.34 -2.58 -13.89
N VAL A 269 -2.31 -2.65 -13.05
CA VAL A 269 -0.91 -2.61 -13.49
C VAL A 269 -0.43 -4.00 -13.88
N GLU A 270 0.07 -4.16 -15.11
CA GLU A 270 0.69 -5.41 -15.56
C GLU A 270 2.10 -5.52 -15.00
N LEU A 271 2.44 -6.69 -14.45
CA LEU A 271 3.74 -6.98 -13.88
C LEU A 271 4.44 -8.03 -14.74
N SER A 272 5.70 -7.77 -15.09
CA SER A 272 6.50 -8.71 -15.88
C SER A 272 6.81 -9.99 -15.10
N GLU A 273 7.16 -11.08 -15.81
CA GLU A 273 7.60 -12.32 -15.17
C GLU A 273 8.81 -12.12 -14.25
N ALA A 274 9.76 -11.27 -14.67
CA ALA A 274 10.92 -10.88 -13.85
C ALA A 274 10.48 -10.18 -12.55
N HIS A 275 9.45 -9.34 -12.62
CA HIS A 275 8.87 -8.70 -11.44
C HIS A 275 8.24 -9.73 -10.50
N ILE A 276 7.43 -10.65 -11.02
CA ILE A 276 6.84 -11.74 -10.22
C ILE A 276 7.93 -12.63 -9.61
N ALA A 277 9.03 -12.89 -10.32
CA ALA A 277 10.18 -13.60 -9.76
C ALA A 277 10.84 -12.83 -8.62
N ALA A 278 10.97 -11.50 -8.72
CA ALA A 278 11.47 -10.65 -7.65
C ALA A 278 10.56 -10.67 -6.42
N VAL A 279 9.23 -10.62 -6.60
CA VAL A 279 8.26 -10.77 -5.49
C VAL A 279 8.42 -12.12 -4.79
N ASN A 280 8.67 -13.20 -5.53
CA ASN A 280 8.78 -14.55 -4.98
C ASN A 280 10.17 -14.92 -4.42
N ARG A 281 11.13 -13.99 -4.42
CA ARG A 281 12.40 -14.21 -3.69
C ARG A 281 12.11 -14.57 -2.24
N ARG A 282 12.89 -15.52 -1.71
CA ARG A 282 12.78 -15.91 -0.31
C ARG A 282 13.17 -14.73 0.59
N ARG A 283 12.26 -14.33 1.48
CA ARG A 283 12.49 -13.33 2.52
C ARG A 283 11.97 -13.86 3.84
N ARG A 284 12.85 -14.43 4.66
CA ARG A 284 12.51 -14.94 5.98
C ARG A 284 12.26 -13.79 6.96
N ILE A 285 13.18 -12.83 6.98
CA ILE A 285 13.11 -11.67 7.87
C ILE A 285 13.34 -10.39 7.05
N TYR A 286 12.37 -9.48 7.13
CA TYR A 286 12.46 -8.10 6.67
C TYR A 286 12.72 -7.21 7.89
N VAL A 287 13.86 -6.52 7.93
CA VAL A 287 14.19 -5.64 9.05
C VAL A 287 13.89 -4.19 8.69
N ASN A 288 13.02 -3.53 9.43
CA ASN A 288 12.98 -2.07 9.42
C ASN A 288 14.08 -1.55 10.34
N ASN A 289 15.01 -0.78 9.79
CA ASN A 289 16.06 -0.12 10.54
C ASN A 289 15.88 1.40 10.50
N ASP A 290 15.58 1.97 11.67
CA ASP A 290 15.54 3.42 11.88
C ASP A 290 16.97 3.98 12.01
N ALA A 291 17.63 4.10 10.87
CA ALA A 291 18.99 4.63 10.80
C ALA A 291 19.05 6.12 11.13
N GLY A 292 17.92 6.84 11.04
CA GLY A 292 17.78 8.26 11.33
C GLY A 292 17.77 8.66 12.82
N TYR A 293 17.75 7.71 13.76
CA TYR A 293 17.51 8.00 15.19
C TYR A 293 18.68 7.65 16.15
N ASP A 294 19.91 7.43 15.68
CA ASP A 294 21.04 7.26 16.62
C ASP A 294 21.59 8.59 17.15
N ALA A 295 22.08 8.56 18.39
CA ALA A 295 22.49 9.76 19.13
C ALA A 295 23.82 10.38 18.65
N VAL A 296 24.54 9.73 17.72
CA VAL A 296 25.94 10.04 17.41
C VAL A 296 26.10 10.60 15.99
N ALA A 297 25.59 9.90 14.98
CA ALA A 297 25.58 10.36 13.59
C ALA A 297 24.36 11.26 13.31
N MET A 298 23.21 10.90 13.87
CA MET A 298 21.93 11.60 13.67
C MET A 298 21.50 12.36 14.93
N GLY A 299 22.47 13.00 15.59
CA GLY A 299 22.29 13.76 16.82
C GLY A 299 22.85 15.20 16.76
N PRO A 300 22.45 16.08 17.69
CA PRO A 300 22.83 17.49 17.69
C PRO A 300 24.30 17.75 18.04
N LYS A 301 25.01 16.75 18.56
CA LYS A 301 26.40 16.88 18.98
C LYS A 301 27.31 16.40 17.86
N LEU A 302 28.33 17.20 17.52
CA LEU A 302 29.41 16.73 16.66
C LEU A 302 30.17 15.60 17.36
N THR A 303 30.41 14.50 16.65
CA THR A 303 31.13 13.34 17.17
C THR A 303 32.28 12.94 16.25
N ALA A 304 33.24 12.19 16.77
CA ALA A 304 34.41 11.74 16.01
C ALA A 304 34.13 10.51 15.13
N ILE A 305 32.93 9.93 15.19
CA ILE A 305 32.61 8.69 14.48
C ILE A 305 32.82 8.85 12.96
N THR A 306 33.45 7.86 12.37
CA THR A 306 33.65 7.78 10.93
C THR A 306 32.47 7.08 10.24
N PRO A 307 32.25 7.30 8.93
CA PRO A 307 31.22 6.57 8.19
C PRO A 307 31.38 5.05 8.31
N ASP A 308 32.61 4.56 8.29
CA ASP A 308 32.91 3.12 8.34
C ASP A 308 32.61 2.52 9.71
N GLU A 309 32.93 3.22 10.81
CA GLU A 309 32.56 2.79 12.17
C GLU A 309 31.03 2.74 12.34
N TRP A 310 30.33 3.72 11.80
CA TRP A 310 28.87 3.74 11.84
C TRP A 310 28.26 2.59 11.02
N LEU A 311 28.73 2.37 9.80
CA LEU A 311 28.29 1.24 8.95
C LEU A 311 28.58 -0.09 9.65
N ALA A 312 29.80 -0.29 10.15
CA ALA A 312 30.18 -1.50 10.88
C ALA A 312 29.24 -1.75 12.08
N ALA A 313 28.84 -0.70 12.79
CA ALA A 313 27.88 -0.83 13.88
C ALA A 313 26.49 -1.27 13.37
N ARG A 314 25.95 -0.58 12.35
CA ARG A 314 24.61 -0.85 11.79
C ARG A 314 24.45 -2.24 11.18
N PHE A 315 25.53 -2.85 10.71
CA PHE A 315 25.51 -4.22 10.16
C PHE A 315 25.88 -5.31 11.17
N SER A 316 26.35 -4.96 12.37
CA SER A 316 26.98 -5.94 13.28
C SER A 316 26.08 -7.12 13.70
N ALA A 317 24.76 -6.94 13.84
CA ALA A 317 23.84 -8.06 14.08
C ALA A 317 23.58 -8.89 12.80
N PHE A 318 23.55 -8.25 11.64
CA PHE A 318 23.31 -8.92 10.35
C PHE A 318 24.52 -9.74 9.90
N ASP A 319 25.73 -9.28 10.23
CA ASP A 319 27.00 -9.95 9.95
C ASP A 319 27.24 -11.19 10.83
N GLN A 320 26.34 -11.46 11.79
CA GLN A 320 26.46 -12.64 12.64
C GLN A 320 26.27 -13.94 11.84
N PRO A 321 27.15 -14.94 12.01
CA PRO A 321 26.96 -16.26 11.42
C PRO A 321 25.59 -16.84 11.80
N GLY A 322 24.87 -17.33 10.79
CA GLY A 322 23.53 -17.89 10.95
C GLY A 322 22.40 -16.86 10.95
N SER A 323 22.68 -15.56 10.79
CA SER A 323 21.65 -14.55 10.57
C SER A 323 20.72 -14.96 9.42
N GLN A 324 19.41 -14.86 9.65
CA GLN A 324 18.35 -15.19 8.70
C GLN A 324 17.72 -13.94 8.08
N VAL A 325 18.34 -12.77 8.27
CA VAL A 325 17.93 -11.52 7.63
C VAL A 325 18.23 -11.61 6.15
N ASP A 326 17.18 -11.49 5.33
CA ASP A 326 17.28 -11.53 3.87
C ASP A 326 17.07 -10.13 3.26
N CYS A 327 16.34 -9.25 3.96
CA CYS A 327 15.95 -7.92 3.49
C CYS A 327 16.05 -6.88 4.61
N VAL A 328 16.56 -5.68 4.28
CA VAL A 328 16.61 -4.53 5.20
C VAL A 328 15.98 -3.31 4.54
N GLY A 329 14.98 -2.74 5.22
CA GLY A 329 14.41 -1.42 4.94
C GLY A 329 15.12 -0.34 5.75
N TRP A 330 15.86 0.54 5.07
CA TRP A 330 16.56 1.64 5.72
C TRP A 330 15.68 2.90 5.77
N CYS A 331 15.39 3.38 6.97
CA CYS A 331 14.72 4.66 7.21
C CYS A 331 15.80 5.73 7.46
N LEU A 332 16.09 6.52 6.42
CA LEU A 332 17.03 7.64 6.45
C LEU A 332 16.32 8.97 6.21
N ASP A 333 15.03 9.01 6.48
CA ASP A 333 14.21 10.21 6.49
C ASP A 333 13.21 10.17 7.65
N GLU A 334 12.71 11.35 7.99
CA GLU A 334 11.55 11.55 8.87
C GLU A 334 10.34 12.02 8.02
N GLY A 335 10.24 11.53 6.78
CA GLY A 335 9.19 11.83 5.80
C GLY A 335 9.21 13.23 5.19
N ASN A 336 9.61 14.24 5.96
CA ASN A 336 9.67 15.65 5.55
C ASN A 336 11.08 16.23 5.67
N ILE A 337 12.05 15.44 6.12
CA ILE A 337 13.45 15.83 6.24
C ILE A 337 14.33 14.60 6.02
N ALA A 338 15.45 14.78 5.31
CA ALA A 338 16.31 13.71 4.81
C ALA A 338 17.65 13.66 5.55
N ALA A 339 18.15 12.45 5.84
CA ALA A 339 19.57 12.20 6.14
C ALA A 339 20.42 12.03 4.86
N TYR A 340 19.78 12.12 3.70
CA TYR A 340 20.37 11.99 2.38
C TYR A 340 20.44 13.34 1.66
N PRO A 341 21.23 13.53 0.58
CA PRO A 341 21.36 14.82 -0.09
C PRO A 341 20.14 15.02 -0.99
N SER A 342 19.08 15.65 -0.47
CA SER A 342 17.82 15.84 -1.19
C SER A 342 17.74 17.20 -1.85
N GLU A 343 17.22 17.23 -3.07
CA GLU A 343 16.88 18.46 -3.80
C GLU A 343 15.43 18.90 -3.55
N ILE A 344 14.62 18.07 -2.87
CA ILE A 344 13.17 18.22 -2.76
C ILE A 344 12.71 18.49 -1.32
N ILE A 345 13.22 17.71 -0.35
CA ILE A 345 12.94 17.91 1.07
C ILE A 345 14.17 18.50 1.77
N PRO A 346 13.98 19.28 2.85
CA PRO A 346 15.10 19.74 3.67
C PRO A 346 16.02 18.59 4.13
N GLU A 347 17.29 18.89 4.32
CA GLU A 347 18.27 17.95 4.87
C GLU A 347 18.40 18.13 6.40
N LEU A 348 18.66 17.03 7.11
CA LEU A 348 19.00 17.03 8.53
C LEU A 348 20.29 17.82 8.77
N GLN A 349 20.20 18.85 9.60
CA GLN A 349 21.31 19.76 9.90
C GLN A 349 22.19 19.26 11.06
N TYR A 350 22.45 17.95 11.13
CA TYR A 350 23.27 17.38 12.21
C TYR A 350 24.78 17.48 11.92
N PRO A 351 25.62 18.00 12.85
CA PRO A 351 27.01 18.35 12.56
C PRO A 351 27.87 17.19 12.02
N THR A 352 27.67 15.98 12.54
CA THR A 352 28.42 14.79 12.12
C THR A 352 28.07 14.39 10.68
N LEU A 353 26.78 14.36 10.33
CA LEU A 353 26.30 14.08 8.98
C LEU A 353 26.78 15.15 7.99
N LEU A 354 26.69 16.43 8.36
CA LEU A 354 27.18 17.55 7.54
C LEU A 354 28.69 17.49 7.31
N ARG A 355 29.48 17.05 8.29
CA ARG A 355 30.92 16.82 8.12
C ARG A 355 31.17 15.73 7.06
N TRP A 356 30.53 14.57 7.21
CA TRP A 356 30.66 13.48 6.22
C TRP A 356 30.26 13.93 4.82
N ARG A 357 29.18 14.71 4.69
CA ARG A 357 28.74 15.32 3.43
C ARG A 357 29.81 16.23 2.82
N LYS A 358 30.41 17.11 3.62
CA LYS A 358 31.48 18.01 3.19
C LYS A 358 32.73 17.25 2.74
N GLU A 359 32.96 16.07 3.30
CA GLU A 359 34.02 15.14 2.93
C GLU A 359 33.67 14.28 1.70
N GLY A 360 32.50 14.51 1.08
CA GLY A 360 32.06 13.80 -0.12
C GLY A 360 31.40 12.44 0.16
N VAL A 361 30.98 12.18 1.39
CA VAL A 361 30.35 10.92 1.78
C VAL A 361 28.83 11.03 1.75
N ASP A 362 28.20 10.28 0.85
CA ASP A 362 26.77 9.98 0.92
C ASP A 362 26.53 8.71 1.74
N ILE A 363 26.13 8.88 3.00
CA ILE A 363 25.91 7.74 3.89
C ILE A 363 24.76 6.82 3.43
N ALA A 364 23.76 7.38 2.75
CA ALA A 364 22.65 6.61 2.20
C ALA A 364 23.12 5.75 1.02
N GLN A 365 23.97 6.29 0.15
CA GLN A 365 24.60 5.49 -0.91
C GLN A 365 25.47 4.38 -0.32
N ARG A 366 26.32 4.74 0.66
CA ARG A 366 27.25 3.79 1.30
C ARG A 366 26.51 2.63 1.97
N ILE A 367 25.40 2.88 2.66
CA ILE A 367 24.66 1.80 3.32
C ILE A 367 23.98 0.86 2.33
N VAL A 368 23.48 1.38 1.20
CA VAL A 368 22.91 0.56 0.11
C VAL A 368 23.99 -0.33 -0.49
N GLU A 369 25.16 0.23 -0.80
CA GLU A 369 26.30 -0.53 -1.34
C GLU A 369 26.78 -1.62 -0.36
N GLU A 370 26.89 -1.30 0.93
CA GLU A 370 27.29 -2.26 1.97
C GLU A 370 26.26 -3.37 2.20
N SER A 371 24.97 -3.08 2.04
CA SER A 371 23.91 -4.09 2.05
C SER A 371 24.05 -5.06 0.88
N HIS A 372 24.28 -4.55 -0.34
CA HIS A 372 24.49 -5.41 -1.51
C HIS A 372 25.76 -6.27 -1.40
N ARG A 373 26.86 -5.73 -0.83
CA ARG A 373 28.07 -6.51 -0.54
C ARG A 373 27.79 -7.71 0.36
N ARG A 374 26.80 -7.58 1.25
CA ARG A 374 26.30 -8.64 2.15
C ARG A 374 25.22 -9.52 1.54
N LYS A 375 24.85 -9.29 0.27
CA LYS A 375 23.76 -9.98 -0.44
C LYS A 375 22.40 -9.82 0.25
N LEU A 376 22.21 -8.70 0.95
CA LEU A 376 20.92 -8.31 1.50
C LEU A 376 20.13 -7.59 0.42
N GLU A 377 18.84 -7.88 0.34
CA GLU A 377 17.92 -7.08 -0.43
C GLU A 377 17.67 -5.74 0.28
N VAL A 378 17.59 -4.65 -0.48
CA VAL A 378 17.58 -3.30 0.08
C VAL A 378 16.30 -2.56 -0.27
N PHE A 379 15.55 -2.21 0.77
CA PHE A 379 14.38 -1.36 0.66
C PHE A 379 14.67 0.00 1.26
N TRP A 380 14.03 1.04 0.70
CA TRP A 380 13.93 2.32 1.38
C TRP A 380 12.64 2.37 2.20
N GLU A 381 12.76 2.56 3.50
CA GLU A 381 11.61 2.72 4.38
C GLU A 381 11.25 4.20 4.47
N HIS A 382 10.15 4.61 3.85
CA HIS A 382 9.76 6.02 3.78
C HIS A 382 8.58 6.31 4.71
N ARG A 383 8.76 7.24 5.65
CA ARG A 383 7.65 7.73 6.49
C ARG A 383 6.82 8.69 5.65
N LEU A 384 5.53 8.40 5.44
CA LEU A 384 4.69 9.29 4.63
C LEU A 384 4.44 10.64 5.32
N ASN A 385 4.28 10.59 6.64
CA ASN A 385 4.20 11.74 7.53
C ASN A 385 5.19 11.52 8.68
N GLY A 386 6.17 12.40 8.89
CA GLY A 386 7.05 12.25 10.04
C GLY A 386 7.22 13.54 10.80
N ALA A 387 8.19 13.53 11.71
CA ALA A 387 8.44 14.67 12.55
C ALA A 387 9.13 15.77 11.72
N ASP A 388 8.57 16.98 11.74
CA ASP A 388 9.19 18.18 11.13
C ASP A 388 10.30 18.70 12.07
N ARG A 389 11.36 17.90 12.28
CA ARG A 389 12.43 18.19 13.26
C ARG A 389 13.57 18.99 12.66
N GLU A 390 14.01 20.04 13.33
CA GLU A 390 15.35 20.62 13.19
C GLU A 390 16.17 20.40 14.47
N VAL A 391 17.40 20.95 14.52
CA VAL A 391 18.56 20.60 15.36
C VAL A 391 18.28 20.31 16.85
N ASP A 392 17.21 20.84 17.45
CA ASP A 392 16.72 20.41 18.77
C ASP A 392 15.21 20.12 18.73
N VAL A 393 14.77 19.20 19.61
CA VAL A 393 13.36 18.77 19.74
C VAL A 393 12.37 19.91 20.06
N ASN A 394 12.87 21.14 20.29
CA ASN A 394 12.09 22.29 20.71
C ASN A 394 11.90 23.34 19.59
N THR A 395 12.57 23.20 18.46
CA THR A 395 12.48 24.14 17.33
C THR A 395 12.00 23.41 16.08
N PRO A 396 10.75 23.61 15.63
CA PRO A 396 10.23 22.98 14.42
C PRO A 396 11.10 23.35 13.21
N ALA A 397 11.44 22.36 12.37
CA ALA A 397 11.97 22.64 11.05
C ALA A 397 10.90 23.41 10.26
N ARG A 398 11.30 24.48 9.58
CA ARG A 398 10.40 25.17 8.66
C ARG A 398 10.42 24.45 7.32
N HIS A 399 9.47 23.56 7.12
CA HIS A 399 9.30 22.92 5.83
C HIS A 399 8.69 23.93 4.85
N PRO A 400 9.43 24.41 3.82
CA PRO A 400 9.02 25.57 3.03
C PRO A 400 7.64 25.42 2.37
N LEU A 401 7.31 24.21 1.89
CA LEU A 401 6.00 23.93 1.31
C LEU A 401 4.87 23.89 2.34
N LYS A 402 5.13 23.46 3.58
CA LYS A 402 4.11 23.48 4.63
C LYS A 402 3.80 24.91 5.06
N ASP A 403 4.83 25.76 5.11
CA ASP A 403 4.68 27.19 5.39
C ASP A 403 3.92 27.92 4.26
N ALA A 404 4.19 27.56 3.01
CA ALA A 404 3.54 28.15 1.84
C ALA A 404 2.09 27.67 1.64
N HIS A 405 1.80 26.42 2.01
CA HIS A 405 0.49 25.77 1.79
C HIS A 405 -0.06 25.16 3.09
N PRO A 406 -0.44 25.98 4.09
CA PRO A 406 -1.07 25.47 5.30
C PRO A 406 -2.42 24.78 5.03
N ASP A 407 -3.09 25.10 3.92
CA ASP A 407 -4.32 24.48 3.44
C ASP A 407 -4.13 23.03 2.95
N TRP A 408 -2.89 22.60 2.71
CA TRP A 408 -2.55 21.23 2.35
C TRP A 408 -2.40 20.30 3.56
N LEU A 409 -2.58 20.82 4.77
CA LEU A 409 -2.32 20.10 6.01
C LEU A 409 -3.62 19.68 6.70
N LEU A 410 -3.56 18.54 7.37
CA LEU A 410 -4.54 18.13 8.35
C LEU A 410 -4.31 18.90 9.65
N GLU A 411 -5.36 19.51 10.17
CA GLU A 411 -5.35 20.15 11.49
C GLU A 411 -5.27 19.09 12.61
N GLY A 412 -4.81 19.49 13.79
CA GLY A 412 -4.83 18.64 15.00
C GLY A 412 -3.71 17.61 15.12
N GLY A 413 -2.81 17.49 14.12
CA GLY A 413 -1.62 16.64 14.21
C GLY A 413 -0.68 16.99 15.37
N TRP A 414 -0.02 15.95 15.90
CA TRP A 414 1.01 16.05 16.95
C TRP A 414 2.22 16.87 16.50
N TRP A 415 2.63 16.66 15.24
CA TRP A 415 3.71 17.39 14.61
C TRP A 415 3.17 18.70 14.02
N LYS A 416 3.86 19.80 14.32
CA LYS A 416 3.54 21.14 13.79
C LYS A 416 4.44 21.44 12.59
N PRO A 417 3.93 22.13 11.54
CA PRO A 417 2.65 22.84 11.49
C PRO A 417 1.41 21.95 11.27
N GLY A 418 1.59 20.71 10.80
CA GLY A 418 0.52 19.75 10.59
C GLY A 418 0.99 18.54 9.78
N LEU A 419 0.11 17.54 9.63
CA LEU A 419 0.37 16.36 8.80
C LEU A 419 -0.10 16.63 7.36
N TRP A 420 0.52 16.02 6.36
CA TRP A 420 0.07 16.17 4.98
C TRP A 420 -1.31 15.54 4.76
N ASN A 421 -2.19 16.26 4.06
CA ASN A 421 -3.50 15.78 3.64
C ASN A 421 -3.42 15.19 2.23
N PHE A 422 -3.48 13.87 2.11
CA PHE A 422 -3.41 13.18 0.82
C PHE A 422 -4.70 13.33 -0.01
N ALA A 423 -5.78 13.90 0.53
CA ALA A 423 -6.94 14.28 -0.28
C ALA A 423 -6.64 15.48 -1.21
N VAL A 424 -5.52 16.17 -1.02
CA VAL A 424 -5.02 17.23 -1.91
C VAL A 424 -4.13 16.60 -2.98
N PRO A 425 -4.48 16.67 -4.27
CA PRO A 425 -3.70 16.04 -5.35
C PRO A 425 -2.22 16.47 -5.38
N GLU A 426 -1.95 17.75 -5.15
CA GLU A 426 -0.61 18.33 -5.16
C GLU A 426 0.29 17.74 -4.05
N VAL A 427 -0.29 17.34 -2.92
CA VAL A 427 0.43 16.62 -1.86
C VAL A 427 0.87 15.24 -2.33
N CYS A 428 0.00 14.53 -3.07
CA CYS A 428 0.33 13.23 -3.63
C CYS A 428 1.45 13.36 -4.67
N GLU A 429 1.36 14.32 -5.59
CA GLU A 429 2.39 14.60 -6.59
C GLU A 429 3.73 14.94 -5.95
N TYR A 430 3.70 15.79 -4.91
CA TYR A 430 4.88 16.14 -4.13
C TYR A 430 5.52 14.91 -3.47
N LYS A 431 4.73 14.06 -2.81
CA LYS A 431 5.28 12.85 -2.17
C LYS A 431 5.81 11.84 -3.18
N VAL A 432 5.17 11.72 -4.35
CA VAL A 432 5.68 10.91 -5.46
C VAL A 432 7.01 11.44 -5.99
N SER A 433 7.22 12.76 -6.04
CA SER A 433 8.51 13.33 -6.48
C SER A 433 9.65 13.04 -5.50
N VAL A 434 9.40 13.12 -4.20
CA VAL A 434 10.36 12.71 -3.15
C VAL A 434 10.73 11.23 -3.31
N LEU A 435 9.74 10.35 -3.46
CA LEU A 435 9.97 8.91 -3.66
C LEU A 435 10.71 8.61 -4.96
N ARG A 436 10.47 9.40 -6.02
CA ARG A 436 11.18 9.29 -7.30
C ARG A 436 12.66 9.66 -7.14
N GLU A 437 12.98 10.74 -6.43
CA GLU A 437 14.37 11.13 -6.18
C GLU A 437 15.13 9.97 -5.53
N VAL A 438 14.58 9.38 -4.48
CA VAL A 438 15.18 8.23 -3.79
C VAL A 438 15.34 7.02 -4.72
N ALA A 439 14.29 6.69 -5.49
CA ALA A 439 14.28 5.54 -6.39
C ALA A 439 15.27 5.67 -7.56
N GLU A 440 15.54 6.89 -8.03
CA GLU A 440 16.50 7.17 -9.11
C GLU A 440 17.93 7.35 -8.60
N ARG A 441 18.11 7.85 -7.37
CA ARG A 441 19.42 8.13 -6.77
C ARG A 441 20.10 6.88 -6.22
N TYR A 442 19.34 5.94 -5.67
CA TYR A 442 19.90 4.76 -4.99
C TYR A 442 19.54 3.46 -5.69
N ASP A 443 20.49 2.52 -5.70
CA ASP A 443 20.33 1.19 -6.31
C ASP A 443 19.45 0.29 -5.41
N LEU A 444 18.17 0.59 -5.28
CA LEU A 444 17.26 -0.10 -4.34
C LEU A 444 16.50 -1.27 -4.99
N ASP A 445 16.20 -2.32 -4.25
CA ASP A 445 15.33 -3.40 -4.70
C ASP A 445 13.84 -3.06 -4.55
N GLY A 446 13.50 -2.23 -3.57
CA GLY A 446 12.14 -1.80 -3.34
C GLY A 446 11.99 -0.53 -2.49
N LEU A 447 10.77 0.01 -2.45
CA LEU A 447 10.35 1.03 -1.50
C LEU A 447 9.31 0.42 -0.56
N ASN A 448 9.32 0.84 0.71
CA ASN A 448 8.22 0.61 1.64
C ASN A 448 7.55 1.95 1.99
N LEU A 449 6.25 2.06 1.72
CA LEU A 449 5.44 3.18 2.19
C LEU A 449 4.96 2.88 3.61
N ASP A 450 5.51 3.59 4.58
CA ASP A 450 5.18 3.39 5.98
C ASP A 450 3.94 4.20 6.39
N PHE A 451 2.73 3.62 6.21
CA PHE A 451 1.49 4.19 6.73
C PHE A 451 1.37 4.08 8.27
N GLY A 452 2.35 3.44 8.93
CA GLY A 452 2.50 3.50 10.37
C GLY A 452 3.04 4.84 10.88
N ARG A 453 3.57 5.70 9.99
CA ARG A 453 4.24 6.96 10.35
C ARG A 453 3.74 8.11 9.47
N HIS A 454 2.95 9.04 9.99
CA HIS A 454 2.02 8.90 11.08
C HIS A 454 0.64 9.27 10.56
N PRO A 455 -0.39 8.44 10.81
CA PRO A 455 -1.76 8.80 10.52
C PRO A 455 -2.22 9.97 11.42
N PRO A 456 -3.33 10.66 11.06
CA PRO A 456 -4.13 10.44 9.85
C PRO A 456 -3.45 10.95 8.57
N TYR A 457 -3.91 10.45 7.41
CA TYR A 457 -3.48 10.87 6.07
C TYR A 457 -4.60 11.56 5.26
N LEU A 458 -5.84 11.44 5.74
CA LEU A 458 -7.06 11.96 5.12
C LEU A 458 -7.87 12.73 6.16
N PRO A 459 -8.84 13.58 5.76
CA PRO A 459 -9.67 14.31 6.70
C PRO A 459 -10.35 13.40 7.71
N ALA A 460 -10.18 13.72 9.00
CA ALA A 460 -10.72 12.93 10.10
C ALA A 460 -12.25 12.79 10.01
N GLY A 461 -12.75 11.58 10.26
CA GLY A 461 -14.17 11.22 10.14
C GLY A 461 -14.64 10.98 8.70
N LYS A 462 -13.80 11.18 7.67
CA LYS A 462 -14.13 10.96 6.26
C LYS A 462 -13.10 10.10 5.52
N GLN A 463 -12.20 9.44 6.24
CA GLN A 463 -11.08 8.71 5.66
C GLN A 463 -11.53 7.65 4.65
N TRP A 464 -12.58 6.87 4.96
CA TRP A 464 -13.12 5.89 4.02
C TRP A 464 -13.81 6.52 2.79
N GLU A 465 -14.43 7.68 2.94
CA GLU A 465 -15.03 8.44 1.83
C GLU A 465 -13.94 8.95 0.88
N HIS A 466 -12.77 9.32 1.41
CA HIS A 466 -11.61 9.81 0.66
C HIS A 466 -10.57 8.74 0.29
N ARG A 467 -10.85 7.45 0.53
CA ARG A 467 -9.88 6.33 0.32
C ARG A 467 -9.28 6.25 -1.09
N GLU A 468 -10.00 6.75 -2.10
CA GLU A 468 -9.51 6.79 -3.48
C GLU A 468 -8.25 7.66 -3.61
N ALA A 469 -8.11 8.72 -2.80
CA ALA A 469 -6.92 9.56 -2.83
C ALA A 469 -5.64 8.80 -2.41
N LEU A 470 -5.72 7.96 -1.37
CA LEU A 470 -4.60 7.08 -1.01
C LEU A 470 -4.36 5.99 -2.05
N THR A 471 -5.43 5.45 -2.64
CA THR A 471 -5.32 4.46 -3.73
C THR A 471 -4.64 5.04 -4.97
N ASP A 472 -4.98 6.28 -5.32
CA ASP A 472 -4.38 7.02 -6.42
C ASP A 472 -2.91 7.34 -6.12
N PHE A 473 -2.58 7.75 -4.90
CA PHE A 473 -1.19 7.92 -4.47
C PHE A 473 -0.37 6.63 -4.63
N VAL A 474 -0.84 5.50 -4.08
CA VAL A 474 -0.14 4.21 -4.21
C VAL A 474 -0.02 3.79 -5.69
N ARG A 475 -1.04 4.08 -6.52
CA ARG A 475 -0.98 3.84 -7.97
C ARG A 475 0.09 4.70 -8.64
N GLN A 476 0.17 5.99 -8.33
CA GLN A 476 1.19 6.88 -8.87
C GLN A 476 2.61 6.42 -8.51
N VAL A 477 2.82 5.99 -7.25
CA VAL A 477 4.10 5.40 -6.82
C VAL A 477 4.41 4.13 -7.62
N ARG A 478 3.45 3.21 -7.76
CA ARG A 478 3.64 1.99 -8.57
C ARG A 478 4.05 2.32 -10.00
N LEU A 479 3.34 3.22 -10.66
CA LEU A 479 3.63 3.61 -12.04
C LEU A 479 5.01 4.26 -12.16
N MET A 480 5.37 5.14 -11.22
CA MET A 480 6.69 5.73 -11.15
C MET A 480 7.78 4.64 -11.06
N LEU A 481 7.60 3.65 -10.17
CA LEU A 481 8.55 2.56 -10.00
C LEU A 481 8.64 1.65 -11.23
N GLN A 482 7.55 1.44 -11.97
CA GLN A 482 7.62 0.70 -13.26
C GLN A 482 8.48 1.46 -14.27
N THR A 483 8.32 2.78 -14.39
CA THR A 483 9.17 3.61 -15.27
C THR A 483 10.65 3.56 -14.86
N VAL A 484 10.94 3.63 -13.56
CA VAL A 484 12.31 3.49 -13.05
C VAL A 484 12.85 2.09 -13.36
N ALA A 485 12.05 1.04 -13.12
CA ALA A 485 12.39 -0.35 -13.38
C ALA A 485 12.74 -0.61 -14.86
N GLU A 486 11.94 -0.06 -15.79
CA GLU A 486 12.18 -0.12 -17.23
C GLU A 486 13.51 0.53 -17.61
N LYS A 487 13.76 1.76 -17.12
CA LYS A 487 14.99 2.51 -17.39
C LYS A 487 16.24 1.77 -16.91
N ARG A 488 16.17 1.09 -15.76
CA ARG A 488 17.29 0.34 -15.18
C ARG A 488 17.37 -1.12 -15.61
N GLY A 489 16.39 -1.62 -16.36
CA GLY A 489 16.32 -3.01 -16.81
C GLY A 489 16.16 -4.05 -15.70
N ARG A 490 15.70 -3.68 -14.50
CA ARG A 490 15.45 -4.61 -13.38
C ARG A 490 14.21 -4.21 -12.56
N PRO A 491 13.39 -5.18 -12.09
CA PRO A 491 12.18 -4.90 -11.31
C PRO A 491 12.42 -4.04 -10.08
N PHE A 492 11.41 -3.25 -9.69
CA PHE A 492 11.42 -2.40 -8.50
C PHE A 492 10.16 -2.68 -7.68
N LEU A 493 10.33 -3.21 -6.47
CA LEU A 493 9.22 -3.66 -5.63
C LEU A 493 8.59 -2.52 -4.82
N LEU A 494 7.29 -2.63 -4.55
CA LEU A 494 6.55 -1.72 -3.67
C LEU A 494 5.94 -2.49 -2.50
N SER A 495 6.39 -2.19 -1.30
CA SER A 495 5.83 -2.65 -0.04
C SER A 495 5.03 -1.54 0.63
N VAL A 496 4.05 -1.93 1.46
CA VAL A 496 3.32 -1.01 2.34
C VAL A 496 3.29 -1.56 3.76
N ARG A 497 3.45 -0.70 4.76
CA ARG A 497 3.13 -1.02 6.16
C ARG A 497 1.76 -0.45 6.51
N VAL A 498 0.85 -1.27 7.02
CA VAL A 498 -0.55 -0.90 7.29
C VAL A 498 -0.99 -1.30 8.70
N ALA A 499 -2.25 -1.02 9.05
CA ALA A 499 -2.87 -1.43 10.32
C ALA A 499 -2.81 -2.95 10.56
N ASP A 500 -3.00 -3.37 11.81
CA ASP A 500 -2.97 -4.80 12.21
C ASP A 500 -4.21 -5.60 11.78
N THR A 501 -5.28 -4.93 11.32
CA THR A 501 -6.51 -5.56 10.82
C THR A 501 -7.01 -4.93 9.51
N VAL A 502 -7.75 -5.69 8.70
CA VAL A 502 -8.37 -5.15 7.47
C VAL A 502 -9.39 -4.05 7.78
N PRO A 503 -10.31 -4.19 8.76
CA PRO A 503 -11.19 -3.09 9.17
C PRO A 503 -10.42 -1.87 9.70
N GLY A 504 -9.30 -2.08 10.38
CA GLY A 504 -8.39 -1.01 10.79
C GLY A 504 -7.81 -0.24 9.61
N CYS A 505 -7.46 -0.95 8.53
CA CYS A 505 -7.04 -0.30 7.29
C CYS A 505 -8.17 0.57 6.71
N HIS A 506 -9.41 0.08 6.71
CA HIS A 506 -10.56 0.85 6.23
C HIS A 506 -10.81 2.10 7.08
N PHE A 507 -10.63 2.00 8.40
CA PHE A 507 -10.77 3.13 9.33
C PHE A 507 -9.85 4.29 8.92
N ASP A 508 -8.60 3.99 8.55
CA ASP A 508 -7.62 4.99 8.11
C ASP A 508 -7.71 5.34 6.61
N GLY A 509 -8.73 4.83 5.90
CA GLY A 509 -8.93 5.08 4.47
C GLY A 509 -8.02 4.30 3.52
N MET A 510 -7.37 3.23 4.00
CA MET A 510 -6.53 2.35 3.20
C MET A 510 -7.37 1.21 2.59
N ASP A 511 -7.70 1.29 1.29
CA ASP A 511 -8.35 0.18 0.55
C ASP A 511 -7.30 -0.82 0.03
N VAL A 512 -6.73 -1.59 0.96
CA VAL A 512 -5.72 -2.62 0.67
C VAL A 512 -6.27 -3.66 -0.32
N GLY A 513 -7.58 -3.90 -0.31
CA GLY A 513 -8.26 -4.75 -1.27
C GLY A 513 -8.12 -4.23 -2.71
N ALA A 514 -8.36 -2.93 -2.92
CA ALA A 514 -8.15 -2.28 -4.22
C ALA A 514 -6.68 -2.37 -4.63
N TRP A 515 -5.75 -2.08 -3.71
CA TRP A 515 -4.31 -2.11 -4.02
C TRP A 515 -3.86 -3.49 -4.52
N VAL A 516 -4.34 -4.56 -3.88
CA VAL A 516 -4.07 -5.94 -4.27
C VAL A 516 -4.78 -6.31 -5.59
N ARG A 517 -6.06 -5.94 -5.78
CA ARG A 517 -6.81 -6.24 -7.00
C ARG A 517 -6.17 -5.62 -8.25
N HIS A 518 -5.57 -4.45 -8.09
CA HIS A 518 -4.99 -3.64 -9.14
C HIS A 518 -3.47 -3.81 -9.31
N ASN A 519 -2.85 -4.77 -8.60
CA ASN A 519 -1.40 -5.02 -8.59
C ASN A 519 -0.57 -3.80 -8.20
N LEU A 520 -1.07 -2.98 -7.28
CA LEU A 520 -0.38 -1.77 -6.87
C LEU A 520 0.74 -2.07 -5.88
N VAL A 521 0.66 -3.16 -5.10
CA VAL A 521 1.64 -3.51 -4.06
C VAL A 521 2.14 -4.95 -4.21
N ASP A 522 3.37 -5.22 -3.82
CA ASP A 522 4.03 -6.53 -3.86
C ASP A 522 4.08 -7.20 -2.48
N MET A 523 4.13 -6.40 -1.42
CA MET A 523 4.30 -6.85 -0.03
C MET A 523 3.43 -6.01 0.89
N ILE A 524 2.84 -6.65 1.90
CA ILE A 524 2.10 -5.99 2.97
C ILE A 524 2.75 -6.36 4.29
N ILE A 525 3.29 -5.35 4.97
CA ILE A 525 3.75 -5.44 6.35
C ILE A 525 2.56 -5.10 7.26
N ILE A 526 2.14 -6.06 8.09
CA ILE A 526 0.89 -5.98 8.85
C ILE A 526 1.17 -5.52 10.28
N GLY A 527 0.60 -4.38 10.66
CA GLY A 527 0.74 -3.79 11.98
C GLY A 527 2.12 -3.17 12.23
N THR A 528 2.40 -2.98 13.52
CA THR A 528 3.74 -2.79 14.12
C THR A 528 3.63 -2.87 15.65
N ARG A 529 2.67 -2.17 16.27
CA ARG A 529 2.52 -2.09 17.76
C ARG A 529 1.75 -3.24 18.42
N SER A 530 1.18 -4.14 17.62
CA SER A 530 0.51 -5.34 18.10
C SER A 530 1.23 -6.57 17.56
N ILE A 531 1.33 -7.60 18.39
CA ILE A 531 1.84 -8.93 18.00
C ILE A 531 0.71 -9.89 17.59
N GLN A 532 -0.54 -9.48 17.74
CA GLN A 532 -1.70 -10.17 17.22
C GLN A 532 -2.23 -9.37 16.03
N VAL A 533 -2.19 -9.99 14.85
CA VAL A 533 -2.61 -9.38 13.59
C VAL A 533 -3.67 -10.25 12.91
N ASP A 534 -4.52 -9.65 12.08
CA ASP A 534 -5.56 -10.33 11.29
C ASP A 534 -4.98 -11.03 10.05
N LEU A 535 -4.02 -11.95 10.25
CA LEU A 535 -3.37 -12.61 9.12
C LEU A 535 -4.37 -13.40 8.27
N ALA A 536 -5.44 -13.95 8.88
CA ALA A 536 -6.50 -14.64 8.16
C ALA A 536 -7.27 -13.71 7.21
N GLY A 537 -7.64 -12.50 7.66
CA GLY A 537 -8.28 -11.49 6.82
C GLY A 537 -7.39 -11.05 5.66
N PHE A 538 -6.12 -10.74 5.92
CA PHE A 538 -5.18 -10.38 4.86
C PHE A 538 -4.94 -11.52 3.86
N LYS A 539 -4.86 -12.78 4.31
CA LYS A 539 -4.77 -13.95 3.41
C LYS A 539 -5.98 -14.06 2.48
N GLN A 540 -7.17 -13.72 2.96
CA GLN A 540 -8.37 -13.67 2.12
C GLN A 540 -8.28 -12.55 1.07
N VAL A 541 -7.73 -11.38 1.45
CA VAL A 541 -7.52 -10.25 0.53
C VAL A 541 -6.54 -10.61 -0.60
N VAL A 542 -5.44 -11.31 -0.29
CA VAL A 542 -4.40 -11.67 -1.29
C VAL A 542 -4.63 -13.00 -2.00
N ARG A 543 -5.75 -13.67 -1.77
CA ARG A 543 -6.01 -15.01 -2.32
C ARG A 543 -5.91 -15.03 -3.85
N GLY A 544 -5.02 -15.89 -4.36
CA GLY A 544 -4.78 -16.03 -5.81
C GLY A 544 -4.00 -14.85 -6.42
N ARG A 545 -3.35 -14.02 -5.60
CA ARG A 545 -2.52 -12.89 -6.03
C ARG A 545 -1.07 -13.10 -5.60
N HIS A 546 -0.16 -12.29 -6.15
CA HIS A 546 1.29 -12.43 -5.94
C HIS A 546 1.78 -11.84 -4.61
N VAL A 547 0.95 -11.04 -3.93
CA VAL A 547 1.33 -10.21 -2.79
C VAL A 547 1.72 -11.04 -1.56
N LYS A 548 2.83 -10.69 -0.92
CA LYS A 548 3.40 -11.38 0.26
C LYS A 548 3.03 -10.70 1.57
N LEU A 549 2.81 -11.49 2.63
CA LEU A 549 2.36 -11.01 3.93
C LEU A 549 3.45 -11.15 5.00
N TYR A 550 3.79 -10.03 5.64
CA TYR A 550 4.81 -9.93 6.69
C TYR A 550 4.20 -9.34 7.97
N PRO A 551 3.67 -10.16 8.90
CA PRO A 551 3.32 -9.67 10.22
C PRO A 551 4.53 -9.02 10.91
N CYS A 552 4.31 -7.89 11.59
CA CYS A 552 5.38 -7.09 12.16
C CYS A 552 5.37 -7.06 13.69
N ILE A 553 6.55 -7.16 14.29
CA ILE A 553 6.77 -6.96 15.73
C ILE A 553 7.59 -5.68 16.00
N ASP A 554 7.04 -4.78 16.82
CA ASP A 554 7.73 -3.63 17.42
C ASP A 554 8.23 -3.97 18.83
N GLN A 555 9.52 -3.74 19.09
CA GLN A 555 10.11 -3.96 20.42
C GLN A 555 10.13 -2.72 21.33
N HIS A 556 9.99 -1.52 20.77
CA HIS A 556 9.96 -0.26 21.54
C HIS A 556 8.52 0.16 21.90
N HIS A 557 7.56 -0.16 21.04
CA HIS A 557 6.13 0.10 21.30
C HIS A 557 5.31 -1.20 21.36
N SER A 558 5.94 -2.29 21.82
CA SER A 558 5.31 -3.58 22.03
C SER A 558 4.11 -3.49 22.99
N PRO A 559 3.17 -4.45 22.95
CA PRO A 559 2.13 -4.58 23.97
C PRO A 559 2.66 -4.50 25.41
N ASP A 560 1.86 -3.92 26.31
CA ASP A 560 2.23 -3.68 27.70
C ASP A 560 2.68 -4.98 28.38
N GLY A 561 3.82 -4.92 29.08
CA GLY A 561 4.43 -6.07 29.73
C GLY A 561 5.34 -6.91 28.84
N TYR A 562 5.59 -6.50 27.59
CA TYR A 562 6.52 -7.15 26.65
C TYR A 562 7.53 -6.17 25.99
N HIS A 563 7.75 -5.01 26.61
CA HIS A 563 8.77 -4.06 26.16
C HIS A 563 10.17 -4.53 26.53
N ALA A 564 11.08 -4.56 25.55
CA ALA A 564 12.48 -4.93 25.73
C ALA A 564 12.65 -6.24 26.54
N VAL A 565 11.93 -7.30 26.12
CA VAL A 565 11.96 -8.60 26.82
C VAL A 565 13.41 -9.10 26.90
N PRO A 566 13.90 -9.49 28.09
CA PRO A 566 15.31 -9.81 28.31
C PRO A 566 15.71 -11.18 27.75
N SER A 567 14.84 -11.86 27.01
CA SER A 567 15.08 -13.23 26.53
C SER A 567 14.32 -13.52 25.23
N PRO A 568 14.79 -14.44 24.38
CA PRO A 568 14.26 -14.66 23.03
C PRO A 568 12.96 -15.48 22.98
N GLU A 569 12.54 -16.16 24.06
CA GLU A 569 11.42 -17.10 24.07
C GLU A 569 10.08 -16.46 23.66
N PHE A 570 9.86 -15.20 24.06
CA PHE A 570 8.71 -14.42 23.61
C PHE A 570 8.72 -14.21 22.09
N LEU A 571 9.85 -13.77 21.54
CA LEU A 571 10.01 -13.54 20.10
C LEU A 571 9.80 -14.85 19.30
N ARG A 572 10.33 -15.96 19.80
CA ARG A 572 10.16 -17.29 19.21
C ARG A 572 8.70 -17.73 19.17
N GLY A 573 7.96 -17.52 20.26
CA GLY A 573 6.53 -17.88 20.32
C GLY A 573 5.67 -17.06 19.37
N VAL A 574 5.92 -15.74 19.29
CA VAL A 574 5.25 -14.86 18.32
C VAL A 574 5.54 -15.30 16.88
N ALA A 575 6.82 -15.52 16.55
CA ALA A 575 7.25 -15.99 15.24
C ALA A 575 6.64 -17.34 14.86
N ALA A 576 6.65 -18.31 15.77
CA ALA A 576 6.07 -19.63 15.55
C ALA A 576 4.56 -19.52 15.24
N ASN A 577 3.83 -18.68 15.99
CA ASN A 577 2.42 -18.42 15.74
C ASN A 577 2.15 -17.85 14.35
N TRP A 578 3.00 -16.94 13.85
CA TRP A 578 2.85 -16.36 12.52
C TRP A 578 3.20 -17.34 11.40
N TRP A 579 4.26 -18.13 11.55
CA TRP A 579 4.58 -19.20 10.61
C TRP A 579 3.45 -20.23 10.51
N HIS A 580 2.91 -20.66 11.64
CA HIS A 580 1.77 -21.59 11.68
C HIS A 580 0.52 -21.01 10.98
N GLN A 581 0.27 -19.70 11.10
CA GLN A 581 -0.84 -19.04 10.41
C GLN A 581 -0.57 -18.80 8.90
N GLY A 582 0.64 -19.09 8.43
CA GLY A 582 1.03 -19.03 7.03
C GLY A 582 1.47 -17.64 6.56
N ALA A 583 2.27 -16.96 7.38
CA ALA A 583 3.02 -15.77 6.95
C ALA A 583 4.07 -16.15 5.87
N ASP A 584 4.37 -15.22 4.96
CA ASP A 584 5.44 -15.41 3.95
C ASP A 584 6.83 -15.08 4.52
N GLY A 585 6.88 -14.29 5.59
CA GLY A 585 8.06 -13.94 6.36
C GLY A 585 7.69 -13.09 7.58
N ILE A 586 8.69 -12.60 8.32
CA ILE A 586 8.48 -11.78 9.52
C ILE A 586 9.09 -10.40 9.30
N ALA A 587 8.37 -9.35 9.67
CA ALA A 587 8.93 -8.00 9.73
C ALA A 587 9.31 -7.62 11.16
N THR A 588 10.46 -6.96 11.36
CA THR A 588 10.85 -6.39 12.66
C THR A 588 10.90 -4.88 12.60
N PHE A 589 10.46 -4.22 13.67
CA PHE A 589 10.46 -2.76 13.82
C PHE A 589 11.04 -2.38 15.18
N ASN A 590 11.87 -1.33 15.23
CA ASN A 590 12.61 -0.92 16.44
C ASN A 590 13.40 -2.05 17.12
N PHE A 591 13.91 -2.99 16.34
CA PHE A 591 14.90 -3.91 16.87
C PHE A 591 16.24 -3.18 16.92
N TRP A 592 16.93 -3.23 18.06
CA TRP A 592 18.36 -2.93 18.12
C TRP A 592 19.13 -3.89 17.21
N ASN A 593 19.70 -3.34 16.14
CA ASN A 593 20.37 -4.09 15.07
C ASN A 593 21.90 -4.08 15.26
N GLU A 594 22.36 -3.54 16.38
CA GLU A 594 23.77 -3.45 16.72
C GLU A 594 24.11 -4.41 17.87
N LEU A 595 25.28 -5.05 17.78
CA LEU A 595 25.86 -5.80 18.89
C LEU A 595 26.31 -4.87 20.03
N PRO A 596 26.43 -5.35 21.27
CA PRO A 596 26.67 -4.48 22.44
C PRO A 596 27.89 -3.56 22.32
N GLU A 597 29.02 -4.04 21.80
CA GLU A 597 30.22 -3.21 21.62
C GLU A 597 30.05 -2.19 20.48
N SER A 598 29.43 -2.59 19.38
CA SER A 598 29.07 -1.71 18.26
C SER A 598 28.03 -0.65 18.64
N ALA A 599 27.05 -1.02 19.46
CA ALA A 599 25.98 -0.14 19.92
C ALA A 599 26.54 1.04 20.73
N LYS A 600 27.57 0.79 21.58
CA LYS A 600 28.28 1.85 22.31
C LYS A 600 28.90 2.90 21.39
N VAL A 601 29.41 2.49 20.22
CA VAL A 601 30.05 3.39 19.24
C VAL A 601 29.05 4.42 18.70
N ILE A 602 27.81 3.99 18.43
CA ILE A 602 26.74 4.86 17.90
C ILE A 602 25.77 5.37 18.98
N GLY A 603 26.09 5.17 20.26
CA GLY A 603 25.26 5.61 21.37
C GLY A 603 23.89 4.94 21.44
N SER A 604 23.76 3.71 20.97
CA SER A 604 22.57 2.87 21.09
C SER A 604 22.76 1.79 22.17
N SER A 605 21.65 1.22 22.66
CA SER A 605 21.68 0.12 23.62
C SER A 605 20.39 -0.67 23.58
N GLY A 606 20.47 -1.98 23.39
CA GLY A 606 19.33 -2.89 23.35
C GLY A 606 19.32 -3.93 24.47
N PRO A 607 18.28 -4.76 24.55
CA PRO A 607 18.15 -5.81 25.57
C PRO A 607 19.20 -6.90 25.36
N LEU A 608 19.75 -7.37 26.48
CA LEU A 608 20.76 -8.42 26.52
C LEU A 608 20.24 -9.65 27.25
N PHE A 609 20.60 -10.83 26.74
CA PHE A 609 20.39 -12.13 27.37
C PHE A 609 21.74 -12.83 27.50
N ASP A 610 22.15 -13.14 28.73
CA ASP A 610 23.47 -13.72 29.03
C ASP A 610 24.64 -12.98 28.35
N GLY A 611 24.56 -11.64 28.33
CA GLY A 611 25.56 -10.75 27.72
C GLY A 611 25.48 -10.62 26.19
N GLN A 612 24.55 -11.30 25.52
CA GLN A 612 24.37 -11.27 24.07
C GLN A 612 23.13 -10.45 23.67
N SER A 613 23.14 -9.84 22.48
CA SER A 613 21.97 -9.13 21.96
C SER A 613 20.80 -10.10 21.72
N VAL A 614 19.67 -9.84 22.36
CA VAL A 614 18.43 -10.64 22.18
C VAL A 614 17.98 -10.63 20.72
N HIS A 615 18.08 -9.49 20.05
CA HIS A 615 17.62 -9.35 18.68
C HIS A 615 18.55 -10.01 17.67
N ALA A 616 19.87 -9.94 17.88
CA ALA A 616 20.82 -10.68 17.06
C ALA A 616 20.62 -12.20 17.19
N LEU A 617 20.30 -12.68 18.40
CA LEU A 617 19.93 -14.08 18.61
C LEU A 617 18.61 -14.43 17.91
N ALA A 618 17.59 -13.58 18.04
CA ALA A 618 16.30 -13.77 17.37
C ALA A 618 16.47 -13.86 15.84
N TYR A 619 17.31 -13.02 15.23
CA TYR A 619 17.60 -13.07 13.80
C TYR A 619 18.25 -14.38 13.33
N LYS A 620 18.83 -15.18 14.23
CA LYS A 620 19.35 -16.52 13.90
C LYS A 620 18.29 -17.62 13.96
N GLU A 621 17.10 -17.31 14.45
CA GLU A 621 16.13 -18.33 14.88
C GLU A 621 14.73 -18.10 14.29
N ILE A 622 14.21 -16.87 14.32
CA ILE A 622 12.78 -16.61 14.08
C ILE A 622 12.34 -16.78 12.62
N GLY A 623 13.28 -16.75 11.67
CA GLY A 623 13.02 -16.86 10.24
C GLY A 623 12.96 -18.30 9.71
N ASP A 624 13.18 -19.31 10.54
CA ASP A 624 13.07 -20.73 10.15
C ASP A 624 12.14 -21.50 11.12
N PRO A 625 10.91 -21.86 10.67
CA PRO A 625 9.98 -22.60 11.52
C PRO A 625 10.49 -23.98 11.94
N LYS A 626 11.38 -24.62 11.16
CA LYS A 626 11.97 -25.91 11.54
C LYS A 626 12.95 -25.76 12.70
N GLN A 627 13.72 -24.68 12.71
CA GLN A 627 14.63 -24.38 13.80
C GLN A 627 13.86 -23.96 15.05
N LEU A 628 12.79 -23.18 14.89
CA LEU A 628 11.93 -22.78 15.99
C LEU A 628 11.32 -23.98 16.72
N ALA A 629 10.93 -25.04 16.01
CA ALA A 629 10.18 -26.17 16.55
C ALA A 629 10.70 -26.68 17.91
N SER A 630 12.02 -26.80 18.09
CA SER A 630 12.63 -27.34 19.31
C SER A 630 13.22 -26.30 20.28
N LEU A 631 12.95 -25.02 20.08
CA LEU A 631 13.44 -23.95 20.97
C LEU A 631 12.38 -23.60 22.03
N ASP A 632 12.83 -23.21 23.22
CA ASP A 632 11.97 -22.67 24.29
C ASP A 632 11.16 -21.47 23.78
N LYS A 633 9.85 -21.45 24.07
CA LYS A 633 8.93 -20.40 23.60
C LYS A 633 7.92 -20.00 24.66
N TRP A 634 7.46 -18.76 24.55
CA TRP A 634 6.30 -18.26 25.27
C TRP A 634 5.17 -17.95 24.29
N PHE A 635 4.07 -18.68 24.38
CA PHE A 635 2.83 -18.36 23.67
C PHE A 635 1.98 -17.48 24.56
N ILE A 636 1.63 -16.28 24.09
CA ILE A 636 1.06 -15.27 24.98
C ILE A 636 -0.20 -14.67 24.40
N VAL A 637 -0.99 -14.10 25.30
CA VAL A 637 -2.13 -13.25 24.94
C VAL A 637 -1.72 -11.80 25.14
N PRO A 638 -1.80 -10.96 24.10
CA PRO A 638 -1.29 -9.60 24.18
C PRO A 638 -2.22 -8.71 25.00
N ARG A 639 -1.62 -7.77 25.71
CA ARG A 639 -2.32 -6.77 26.53
C ARG A 639 -2.51 -5.48 25.74
N ARG A 640 -3.67 -4.85 25.88
CA ARG A 640 -3.96 -3.50 25.37
C ARG A 640 -2.95 -2.52 25.97
N TYR A 641 -2.70 -1.47 25.19
CA TYR A 641 -1.67 -0.46 25.43
C TYR A 641 -0.27 -1.05 25.30
N GLY A 642 0.72 -0.22 24.99
CA GLY A 642 2.07 -0.66 24.66
C GLY A 642 2.99 0.54 24.47
N GLY A 643 4.30 0.31 24.61
CA GLY A 643 5.33 1.30 24.97
C GLY A 643 5.20 2.69 24.34
N GLY A 644 5.16 3.74 25.18
CA GLY A 644 5.31 5.15 24.79
C GLY A 644 4.27 6.11 25.39
N PHE A 645 4.69 7.35 25.71
CA PHE A 645 3.86 8.46 26.21
C PHE A 645 2.59 8.72 25.36
N TYR A 646 2.67 8.43 24.06
CA TYR A 646 1.64 8.65 23.03
C TYR A 646 0.35 7.86 23.27
N ASP A 647 0.47 6.64 23.78
CA ASP A 647 -0.67 5.73 23.95
C ASP A 647 -1.60 6.14 25.12
N ARG A 648 -1.07 6.84 26.12
CA ARG A 648 -1.83 7.18 27.32
C ARG A 648 -2.47 8.58 27.28
N LEU A 649 -2.10 9.40 26.29
CA LEU A 649 -2.45 10.83 26.23
C LEU A 649 -3.05 11.29 24.88
N GLY A 650 -3.07 10.43 23.86
CA GLY A 650 -3.57 10.78 22.52
C GLY A 650 -5.09 10.74 22.36
N ASN A 651 -5.63 11.66 21.56
CA ASN A 651 -6.99 11.56 21.03
C ASN A 651 -7.02 10.46 19.95
N ARG A 652 -7.45 9.24 20.33
CA ARG A 652 -7.50 8.05 19.46
C ARG A 652 -8.84 7.93 18.70
N TRP A 653 -9.48 9.07 18.44
CA TRP A 653 -10.75 9.15 17.72
C TRP A 653 -10.54 9.20 16.19
N ASP A 654 -9.38 9.71 15.76
CA ASP A 654 -9.16 10.13 14.38
C ASP A 654 -8.26 9.18 13.55
N ASP A 655 -7.63 8.18 14.19
CA ASP A 655 -6.76 7.20 13.54
C ASP A 655 -6.81 5.81 14.23
N TYR A 656 -6.54 4.74 13.47
CA TYR A 656 -6.49 3.36 13.95
C TYR A 656 -5.08 2.74 13.89
N THR A 657 -4.28 3.03 12.87
CA THR A 657 -2.96 2.43 12.72
C THR A 657 -2.08 2.79 13.91
N ASN A 658 -1.46 1.77 14.53
CA ASN A 658 -0.76 1.83 15.83
C ASN A 658 -1.65 1.71 17.09
N LEU A 659 -2.96 1.55 16.95
CA LEU A 659 -3.83 1.16 18.07
C LEU A 659 -3.75 -0.34 18.34
N ASN A 660 -3.91 -0.72 19.61
CA ASN A 660 -4.07 -2.12 20.02
C ASN A 660 -5.21 -2.27 21.07
N HIS A 661 -6.16 -1.34 21.04
CA HIS A 661 -7.25 -1.24 22.03
C HIS A 661 -8.26 -2.40 21.98
N GLN A 662 -8.24 -3.22 20.93
CA GLN A 662 -9.12 -4.38 20.75
C GLN A 662 -8.51 -5.66 21.35
N LEU A 663 -7.26 -5.61 21.80
CA LEU A 663 -6.59 -6.77 22.38
C LEU A 663 -7.34 -7.33 23.60
N PRO A 664 -7.26 -8.62 23.90
CA PRO A 664 -8.16 -9.25 24.88
C PRO A 664 -7.83 -8.95 26.35
N LEU A 665 -6.61 -8.50 26.69
CA LEU A 665 -6.20 -8.21 28.08
C LEU A 665 -6.02 -6.69 28.32
N PRO A 666 -6.19 -6.17 29.55
CA PRO A 666 -6.66 -6.87 30.74
C PRO A 666 -8.13 -7.32 30.62
N LYS A 667 -8.44 -8.50 31.12
CA LYS A 667 -9.79 -9.08 31.10
C LYS A 667 -10.37 -9.07 32.50
N ILE A 668 -11.38 -8.22 32.74
CA ILE A 668 -12.09 -8.18 34.02
C ILE A 668 -12.94 -9.44 34.18
N LEU A 669 -12.84 -10.08 35.34
CA LEU A 669 -13.70 -11.20 35.75
C LEU A 669 -14.95 -10.61 36.40
N GLY A 670 -16.11 -10.94 35.82
CA GLY A 670 -17.42 -10.50 36.29
C GLY A 670 -18.20 -11.63 36.96
N ALA A 671 -19.53 -11.49 37.01
CA ALA A 671 -20.42 -12.55 37.50
C ALA A 671 -20.50 -13.74 36.52
N ASP A 672 -20.32 -13.48 35.23
CA ASP A 672 -20.22 -14.52 34.20
C ASP A 672 -18.75 -14.92 33.98
N PRO A 673 -18.47 -16.19 33.60
CA PRO A 673 -17.14 -16.62 33.24
C PRO A 673 -16.51 -15.76 32.13
N ALA A 674 -15.25 -15.38 32.33
CA ALA A 674 -14.44 -14.70 31.32
C ALA A 674 -13.75 -15.71 30.40
N TRP A 675 -13.61 -15.34 29.12
CA TRP A 675 -13.01 -16.17 28.08
C TRP A 675 -11.89 -15.41 27.39
N VAL A 676 -10.77 -16.10 27.18
CA VAL A 676 -9.59 -15.58 26.47
C VAL A 676 -9.02 -16.68 25.58
N GLU A 677 -8.66 -16.34 24.35
CA GLU A 677 -8.00 -17.25 23.41
C GLU A 677 -6.48 -17.03 23.41
N VAL A 678 -5.71 -18.11 23.45
CA VAL A 678 -4.25 -18.12 23.25
C VAL A 678 -3.91 -19.03 22.08
N HIS A 679 -3.04 -18.56 21.18
CA HIS A 679 -2.60 -19.34 20.03
C HIS A 679 -1.29 -20.05 20.34
N VAL A 680 -1.22 -21.36 20.10
CA VAL A 680 -0.05 -22.22 20.29
C VAL A 680 0.27 -22.88 18.96
N ALA A 681 1.41 -22.53 18.36
CA ALA A 681 1.82 -23.04 17.05
C ALA A 681 2.32 -24.49 17.09
N ASP A 682 2.90 -24.90 18.20
CA ASP A 682 3.60 -26.18 18.31
C ASP A 682 2.62 -27.33 18.54
N ASP A 683 2.84 -28.46 17.87
CA ASP A 683 2.19 -29.72 18.22
C ASP A 683 2.91 -30.36 19.41
N LEU A 684 2.45 -29.98 20.61
CA LEU A 684 3.07 -30.42 21.85
C LEU A 684 2.82 -31.91 22.13
N THR A 685 1.74 -32.49 21.59
CA THR A 685 1.46 -33.91 21.76
C THR A 685 2.46 -34.74 20.97
N ASP A 686 2.76 -34.34 19.73
CA ASP A 686 3.79 -34.97 18.91
C ASP A 686 5.20 -34.74 19.45
N SER A 687 5.45 -33.60 20.12
CA SER A 687 6.75 -33.30 20.74
C SER A 687 6.84 -33.67 22.22
N ALA A 688 5.93 -34.49 22.76
CA ALA A 688 5.80 -34.72 24.20
C ALA A 688 7.08 -35.26 24.87
N GLU A 689 7.83 -36.15 24.17
CA GLU A 689 9.10 -36.69 24.66
C GLU A 689 10.23 -35.65 24.69
N GLN A 690 10.05 -34.53 23.98
CA GLN A 690 11.02 -33.45 23.86
C GLN A 690 10.66 -32.23 24.72
N SER A 691 9.52 -32.21 25.40
CA SER A 691 9.13 -31.11 26.30
C SER A 691 9.49 -31.44 27.75
N GLU A 692 10.35 -30.65 28.38
CA GLU A 692 10.73 -30.83 29.80
C GLU A 692 9.72 -30.18 30.75
N ARG A 693 9.17 -29.03 30.38
CA ARG A 693 8.28 -28.26 31.24
C ARG A 693 7.29 -27.45 30.42
N LEU A 694 6.02 -27.54 30.82
CA LEU A 694 4.90 -26.89 30.15
C LEU A 694 3.99 -26.23 31.20
N GLU A 695 3.85 -24.91 31.12
CA GLU A 695 3.14 -24.14 32.15
C GLU A 695 2.16 -23.15 31.56
N LEU A 696 0.94 -23.10 32.09
CA LEU A 696 0.04 -21.95 31.95
C LEU A 696 0.27 -20.99 33.12
N ARG A 697 0.60 -19.75 32.81
CA ARG A 697 0.85 -18.68 33.78
C ARG A 697 -0.19 -17.59 33.62
N LEU A 698 -0.89 -17.28 34.70
CA LEU A 698 -1.94 -16.25 34.77
C LEU A 698 -1.54 -15.20 35.79
N LEU A 699 -1.38 -13.95 35.38
CA LEU A 699 -1.16 -12.81 36.27
C LEU A 699 -2.49 -12.11 36.54
N PHE A 700 -2.86 -11.98 37.81
CA PHE A 700 -4.07 -11.26 38.20
C PHE A 700 -3.77 -9.88 38.79
N SER A 701 -4.73 -8.96 38.74
CA SER A 701 -4.62 -7.60 39.27
C SER A 701 -4.52 -7.53 40.79
N ALA A 702 -4.86 -8.62 41.49
CA ALA A 702 -4.74 -8.76 42.94
C ALA A 702 -4.50 -10.23 43.31
N LYS A 703 -3.99 -10.46 44.52
CA LYS A 703 -3.77 -11.81 45.03
C LYS A 703 -5.11 -12.55 45.14
N SER A 704 -5.13 -13.80 44.72
CA SER A 704 -6.29 -14.70 44.86
C SER A 704 -5.82 -16.07 45.33
N GLU A 705 -6.63 -16.71 46.17
CA GLU A 705 -6.39 -18.09 46.59
C GLU A 705 -6.83 -19.06 45.48
N PRO A 706 -6.21 -20.25 45.33
CA PRO A 706 -6.51 -21.19 44.26
C PRO A 706 -8.01 -21.56 44.11
N GLN A 707 -8.76 -21.57 45.20
CA GLN A 707 -10.19 -21.90 45.19
C GLN A 707 -11.08 -20.74 44.75
N GLN A 708 -10.56 -19.51 44.72
CA GLN A 708 -11.31 -18.31 44.37
C GLN A 708 -11.42 -18.09 42.86
N VAL A 709 -10.56 -18.69 42.05
CA VAL A 709 -10.62 -18.57 40.59
C VAL A 709 -10.54 -19.95 39.97
N ARG A 710 -11.64 -20.42 39.38
CA ARG A 710 -11.65 -21.67 38.62
C ARG A 710 -11.14 -21.40 37.22
N VAL A 711 -10.18 -22.21 36.77
CA VAL A 711 -9.55 -22.09 35.46
C VAL A 711 -9.80 -23.35 34.65
N LYS A 712 -10.29 -23.18 33.41
CA LYS A 712 -10.34 -24.26 32.41
C LYS A 712 -9.46 -23.95 31.22
N LEU A 713 -8.83 -24.98 30.66
CA LEU A 713 -8.16 -24.95 29.37
C LEU A 713 -8.84 -25.97 28.45
N ASN A 714 -9.38 -25.51 27.32
CA ASN A 714 -10.13 -26.35 26.38
C ASN A 714 -11.23 -27.19 27.05
N GLY A 715 -11.90 -26.60 28.06
CA GLY A 715 -12.94 -27.25 28.86
C GLY A 715 -12.46 -28.11 30.04
N LEU A 716 -11.16 -28.43 30.11
CA LEU A 716 -10.56 -29.21 31.20
C LEU A 716 -10.29 -28.32 32.42
N LEU A 717 -10.83 -28.69 33.59
CA LEU A 717 -10.59 -27.97 34.83
C LEU A 717 -9.15 -28.19 35.31
N LEU A 718 -8.39 -27.10 35.43
CA LEU A 718 -7.05 -27.11 36.00
C LEU A 718 -7.12 -27.03 37.53
N ARG A 719 -6.18 -27.69 38.20
CA ARG A 719 -6.14 -27.80 39.67
C ARG A 719 -4.73 -27.47 40.18
N ASP A 720 -4.67 -27.19 41.48
CA ASP A 720 -3.43 -27.08 42.26
C ASP A 720 -2.37 -26.12 41.66
N PRO A 721 -2.74 -24.86 41.32
CA PRO A 721 -1.75 -23.89 40.85
C PRO A 721 -0.73 -23.57 41.93
N ALA A 722 0.52 -23.41 41.52
CA ALA A 722 1.52 -22.75 42.35
C ALA A 722 1.28 -21.23 42.32
N ILE A 723 1.09 -20.62 43.49
CA ILE A 723 0.92 -19.18 43.63
C ILE A 723 2.28 -18.54 43.91
N LYS A 724 2.70 -17.62 43.03
CA LYS A 724 3.92 -16.82 43.19
C LYS A 724 3.59 -15.35 42.99
N ASP A 725 3.58 -14.59 44.07
CA ASP A 725 3.10 -13.21 44.10
C ASP A 725 1.65 -13.09 43.57
N LEU A 726 1.48 -12.50 42.39
CA LEU A 726 0.19 -12.35 41.71
C LEU A 726 -0.01 -13.39 40.59
N TRP A 727 0.96 -14.28 40.38
CA TRP A 727 0.90 -15.35 39.38
C TRP A 727 0.25 -16.61 39.94
N SER A 728 -0.68 -17.17 39.18
CA SER A 728 -1.12 -18.56 39.29
C SER A 728 -0.47 -19.38 38.17
N ILE A 729 0.32 -20.39 38.54
CA ILE A 729 1.10 -21.21 37.61
C ILE A 729 0.58 -22.64 37.65
N TYR A 730 0.01 -23.10 36.53
CA TYR A 730 -0.48 -24.46 36.35
C TYR A 730 0.51 -25.26 35.53
N GLN A 731 0.91 -26.44 36.02
CA GLN A 731 1.60 -27.42 35.18
C GLN A 731 0.58 -28.02 34.22
N LEU A 732 0.93 -28.09 32.93
CA LEU A 732 0.09 -28.72 31.92
C LEU A 732 0.71 -30.03 31.44
N THR A 733 -0.11 -30.89 30.87
CA THR A 733 0.33 -31.99 30.01
C THR A 733 0.09 -31.64 28.54
N PRO A 734 0.90 -32.17 27.61
CA PRO A 734 0.74 -31.87 26.19
C PRO A 734 -0.66 -32.11 25.61
N GLN A 735 -1.36 -33.15 26.09
CA GLN A 735 -2.71 -33.53 25.62
C GLN A 735 -3.80 -32.51 25.98
N GLN A 736 -3.49 -31.53 26.84
CA GLN A 736 -4.43 -30.46 27.20
C GLN A 736 -4.44 -29.31 26.20
N LEU A 737 -3.48 -29.26 25.28
CA LEU A 737 -3.34 -28.21 24.27
C LEU A 737 -3.63 -28.75 22.87
N ALA A 738 -4.21 -27.89 22.04
CA ALA A 738 -4.39 -28.10 20.61
C ALA A 738 -3.43 -27.20 19.82
N VAL A 739 -3.06 -27.64 18.63
CA VAL A 739 -2.39 -26.78 17.65
C VAL A 739 -3.37 -25.68 17.22
N GLY A 740 -2.91 -24.43 17.25
CA GLY A 740 -3.73 -23.27 16.94
C GLY A 740 -4.36 -22.63 18.18
N ARG A 741 -5.65 -22.32 18.09
CA ARG A 741 -6.37 -21.60 19.16
C ARG A 741 -6.71 -22.52 20.31
N ASN A 742 -6.41 -22.08 21.52
CA ASN A 742 -6.75 -22.72 22.79
C ASN A 742 -7.57 -21.76 23.63
N LEU A 743 -8.62 -22.28 24.27
CA LEU A 743 -9.58 -21.45 25.00
C LEU A 743 -9.34 -21.57 26.51
N VAL A 744 -9.08 -20.44 27.16
CA VAL A 744 -8.96 -20.34 28.61
C VAL A 744 -10.21 -19.68 29.18
N THR A 745 -10.89 -20.39 30.07
CA THR A 745 -12.08 -19.91 30.78
C THR A 745 -11.73 -19.66 32.24
N LEU A 746 -12.13 -18.50 32.74
CA LEU A 746 -11.87 -18.04 34.10
C LEU A 746 -13.19 -17.73 34.77
N ASP A 747 -13.39 -18.23 35.97
CA ASP A 747 -14.61 -17.99 36.75
C ASP A 747 -14.24 -17.57 38.17
N ASP A 748 -14.70 -16.39 38.59
CA ASP A 748 -14.47 -15.90 39.95
C ASP A 748 -15.44 -16.61 40.89
N SER A 749 -14.93 -17.63 41.57
CA SER A 749 -15.65 -18.46 42.54
C SER A 749 -15.45 -17.99 43.98
N SER A 750 -15.09 -16.72 44.18
CA SER A 750 -14.95 -16.13 45.50
C SER A 750 -16.27 -16.25 46.29
N PRO A 751 -16.24 -16.67 47.57
CA PRO A 751 -17.46 -16.83 48.38
C PRO A 751 -18.22 -15.52 48.62
N GLN A 752 -17.53 -14.39 48.51
CA GLN A 752 -18.06 -13.04 48.67
C GLN A 752 -17.66 -12.19 47.46
N PRO A 753 -18.51 -11.26 47.00
CA PRO A 753 -18.15 -10.29 45.97
C PRO A 753 -16.91 -9.48 46.37
N ARG A 754 -16.03 -9.22 45.41
CA ARG A 754 -14.83 -8.41 45.63
C ARG A 754 -15.18 -6.92 45.58
N ASP A 755 -14.58 -6.12 46.47
CA ASP A 755 -14.71 -4.65 46.44
C ASP A 755 -14.22 -4.02 45.12
N LYS A 756 -13.19 -4.64 44.54
CA LYS A 756 -12.69 -4.31 43.19
C LYS A 756 -12.70 -5.59 42.35
N PRO A 757 -13.26 -5.56 41.12
CA PRO A 757 -13.22 -6.71 40.22
C PRO A 757 -11.79 -7.20 40.00
N LEU A 758 -11.60 -8.52 40.04
CA LEU A 758 -10.34 -9.13 39.66
C LEU A 758 -10.18 -9.04 38.14
N ALA A 759 -8.98 -8.77 37.65
CA ALA A 759 -8.69 -8.79 36.22
C ALA A 759 -7.52 -9.74 35.93
N LEU A 760 -7.62 -10.49 34.83
CA LEU A 760 -6.47 -11.16 34.23
C LEU A 760 -5.64 -10.12 33.47
N GLU A 761 -4.43 -9.88 33.92
CA GLU A 761 -3.50 -8.89 33.37
C GLU A 761 -2.57 -9.49 32.32
N LYS A 762 -2.09 -10.73 32.52
CA LYS A 762 -1.26 -11.46 31.56
C LYS A 762 -1.63 -12.94 31.52
N LEU A 763 -1.51 -13.54 30.34
CA LEU A 763 -1.62 -14.97 30.11
C LEU A 763 -0.46 -15.40 29.22
N GLU A 764 0.32 -16.37 29.71
CA GLU A 764 1.48 -16.91 29.02
C GLU A 764 1.49 -18.45 29.16
N ILE A 765 1.75 -19.17 28.07
CA ILE A 765 2.09 -20.58 28.07
C ILE A 765 3.58 -20.70 27.80
N HIS A 766 4.33 -21.18 28.80
CA HIS A 766 5.77 -21.38 28.70
C HIS A 766 6.04 -22.83 28.32
N VAL A 767 6.77 -23.03 27.22
CA VAL A 767 7.24 -24.35 26.79
C VAL A 767 8.76 -24.38 26.88
N ARG A 768 9.29 -25.35 27.62
CA ARG A 768 10.71 -25.67 27.71
C ARG A 768 10.96 -27.01 27.04
N TYR A 769 11.89 -27.04 26.11
CA TYR A 769 12.26 -28.25 25.39
C TYR A 769 13.53 -28.86 25.98
N SER A 770 13.62 -30.19 25.92
CA SER A 770 14.80 -30.93 26.30
C SER A 770 15.96 -30.49 25.43
N LYS A 771 17.05 -30.06 26.07
CA LYS A 771 18.29 -29.80 25.34
C LYS A 771 18.70 -31.12 24.69
N ARG A 772 18.60 -31.20 23.36
CA ARG A 772 19.23 -32.31 22.63
C ARG A 772 20.69 -32.33 23.05
N SER A 773 21.18 -33.46 23.56
CA SER A 773 22.61 -33.66 23.73
C SER A 773 23.23 -33.39 22.37
N THR A 774 23.96 -32.29 22.24
CA THR A 774 24.83 -32.07 21.10
C THR A 774 25.91 -33.13 21.22
N GLY A 775 25.68 -34.29 20.60
CA GLY A 775 26.73 -35.26 20.37
C GLY A 775 27.81 -34.57 19.56
N GLU A 776 29.03 -34.59 20.10
CA GLU A 776 30.26 -34.11 19.47
C GLU A 776 30.45 -34.63 18.05
#